data_AF-A0A369GN72-F1
#
_entry.id   AF-A0A369GN72-F1
#
_cell.length_a   1.000
_cell.length_b   1.000
_cell.length_c   1.000
_cell.angle_alpha   90.00
_cell.angle_beta   90.00
_cell.angle_gamma   90.00
#
_symmetry.space_group_name_H-M   'P 1'
#
loop_
_entity.id
_entity.type
_entity.pdbx_description
1 polymer ?
#
loop_
_entity_poly.entity_id
_entity_poly.type
_entity_poly.pdbx_seq_one_letter_code
_entity_poly.pdbx_strand_id
1 'polypeptide(L)'
;MDQVMDLVMDQVVDEDMDINMDQNNMSMALIPADFDFKEVDCAFCGVPIIHQLLEQRATGIRDFALQNTEQTRWLGIARLVGNEPMSDEPLNARVSRQTYDSGNGHFVIGEGRTIRTYYRKQGQPFVVPFHNDCMALLGRYLEDTCIEVDIDTEVLFDALNNLSVEDNCSKQWRCLEISYMGVGLLGVLDPFTPGAEHLTMSPMRIPELVWYYQHLPRLSIAKEERIAAGNDDNDIFSRFDDGIMKNICSFLDTTDIAKWRKASRSAARLELDNNFWETRVEEDMPWLFDFPELVAPDTDWAEVYSDLSKASQLTRDDKILGLANRRRIWETRAPFFSAAYTFADNNKNYSMRELARWVGTFNVKHSLPLTFPPPLKTAIYLPTFFTEDLYELEDAEPVIHIDWTVGGRLAGLDIEKNGRMEKTDHQYREDHDNSEDKFPFDQKISIPLGDWITGLAFYCNTEILGMPDVDDDDVVDVVENIPEDQRDEILAADNDDQMAFYSLRRNVVGIEVQFAHQQSLLAGFRTEEVKMVHTDVDRFIVGFRIERQTCSAAVTRVGLVTAPISLGMPGMRRVMPNHYWREPKLPIHRLTLSQVPPPSLRLCEGLGWITEAAQSRPYEVLVLGETDEELSLLTSISIDDNLDGIRAEYLLGPPRSIGLMRDERRIFDINGPGGERIIALFLTHSPELGRWRVQVSTNRQRQLVIDQGVVAGPIARLPLWSNLGGMNLLGGIYATWLQGPRHKLAGVGCLTLDQRLL
;
A
#
# COMPACT_ATOMS: atom_id res chain seq x y z
N MET A 1 -54.69 -34.70 -8.96
CA MET A 1 -55.99 -34.09 -9.28
C MET A 1 -56.19 -32.89 -8.36
N ASP A 2 -55.45 -31.85 -8.73
CA ASP A 2 -56.01 -30.53 -9.02
C ASP A 2 -56.49 -29.68 -7.83
N GLN A 3 -55.51 -28.96 -7.25
CA GLN A 3 -55.68 -27.51 -7.12
C GLN A 3 -55.86 -26.89 -8.52
N VAL A 4 -56.49 -25.71 -8.61
CA VAL A 4 -56.11 -24.55 -9.45
C VAL A 4 -57.29 -23.57 -9.49
N MET A 5 -57.19 -22.48 -8.74
CA MET A 5 -57.08 -21.10 -9.26
C MET A 5 -56.86 -20.17 -8.05
N ASP A 6 -55.84 -19.30 -8.00
CA ASP A 6 -55.36 -18.28 -8.97
C ASP A 6 -56.23 -17.00 -8.95
N LEU A 7 -55.69 -15.78 -8.99
CA LEU A 7 -54.28 -15.34 -8.96
C LEU A 7 -54.21 -13.83 -8.58
N VAL A 8 -53.00 -13.26 -8.74
CA VAL A 8 -52.65 -11.85 -9.00
C VAL A 8 -52.12 -11.06 -7.80
N MET A 9 -50.86 -10.59 -7.78
CA MET A 9 -49.63 -10.87 -8.59
C MET A 9 -48.43 -10.60 -7.65
N ASP A 10 -47.31 -11.35 -7.62
CA ASP A 10 -46.26 -11.57 -8.65
C ASP A 10 -45.43 -10.30 -8.95
N GLN A 11 -44.10 -10.30 -9.14
CA GLN A 11 -42.99 -11.31 -9.03
C GLN A 11 -41.65 -10.51 -8.85
N VAL A 12 -40.39 -10.97 -8.88
CA VAL A 12 -39.64 -12.19 -9.29
C VAL A 12 -38.30 -12.18 -8.44
N VAL A 13 -37.79 -13.26 -7.84
CA VAL A 13 -36.94 -14.37 -8.37
C VAL A 13 -35.51 -13.91 -8.74
N ASP A 14 -34.50 -14.08 -7.87
CA ASP A 14 -33.52 -15.20 -7.74
C ASP A 14 -32.20 -14.89 -8.53
N GLU A 15 -31.05 -15.57 -8.44
CA GLU A 15 -30.66 -16.90 -7.92
C GLU A 15 -29.13 -16.96 -7.55
N ASP A 16 -28.72 -17.92 -6.71
CA ASP A 16 -27.38 -18.52 -6.45
C ASP A 16 -26.03 -17.76 -6.59
N MET A 17 -25.19 -17.90 -5.52
CA MET A 17 -23.94 -18.69 -5.59
C MET A 17 -23.34 -18.96 -4.19
N ASP A 18 -23.41 -20.22 -3.72
CA ASP A 18 -22.60 -20.69 -2.59
C ASP A 18 -21.14 -20.93 -3.03
N ILE A 19 -20.17 -20.30 -2.34
CA ILE A 19 -18.74 -20.62 -2.48
C ILE A 19 -18.27 -21.30 -1.19
N ASN A 20 -18.18 -22.63 -1.25
CA ASN A 20 -17.59 -23.45 -0.20
C ASN A 20 -16.06 -23.41 -0.33
N MET A 21 -15.36 -22.91 0.70
CA MET A 21 -13.90 -22.97 0.83
C MET A 21 -13.51 -23.57 2.18
N ASP A 22 -12.48 -24.42 2.17
CA ASP A 22 -12.30 -25.47 3.17
C ASP A 22 -12.06 -25.00 4.61
N GLN A 23 -12.95 -25.44 5.50
CA GLN A 23 -12.72 -25.50 6.94
C GLN A 23 -11.76 -26.65 7.31
N ASN A 24 -10.49 -26.62 6.86
CA ASN A 24 -9.44 -27.51 7.37
C ASN A 24 -8.01 -27.05 7.05
N ASN A 25 -7.47 -26.12 7.84
CA ASN A 25 -6.05 -26.11 8.24
C ASN A 25 -5.79 -25.08 9.36
N MET A 26 -6.24 -25.37 10.58
CA MET A 26 -5.71 -24.69 11.76
C MET A 26 -4.32 -25.23 12.12
N SER A 27 -3.31 -24.84 11.35
CA SER A 27 -1.94 -24.88 11.85
C SER A 27 -1.80 -23.81 12.94
N MET A 28 -2.03 -24.21 14.20
CA MET A 28 -1.59 -23.42 15.35
C MET A 28 -0.06 -23.44 15.41
N ALA A 29 0.58 -22.62 14.57
CA ALA A 29 1.94 -22.21 14.79
C ALA A 29 1.98 -21.49 16.14
N LEU A 30 2.66 -22.09 17.11
CA LEU A 30 2.86 -21.47 18.42
C LEU A 30 3.75 -20.25 18.21
N ILE A 31 3.15 -19.06 18.33
CA ILE A 31 3.87 -17.79 18.19
C ILE A 31 4.90 -17.71 19.32
N PRO A 32 6.18 -17.39 19.04
CA PRO A 32 7.18 -17.19 20.09
C PRO A 32 6.75 -16.07 21.04
N ALA A 33 6.44 -16.44 22.27
CA ALA A 33 6.15 -15.59 23.44
C ALA A 33 5.55 -14.21 23.12
N ASP A 34 4.23 -14.13 22.95
CA ASP A 34 3.51 -12.85 22.84
C ASP A 34 3.90 -11.89 23.99
N PHE A 35 4.57 -10.80 23.65
CA PHE A 35 4.70 -9.65 24.54
C PHE A 35 3.30 -9.06 24.77
N ASP A 36 2.92 -8.88 26.03
CA ASP A 36 1.59 -8.40 26.43
C ASP A 36 1.47 -6.88 26.21
N PHE A 37 1.08 -6.47 25.00
CA PHE A 37 0.90 -5.05 24.60
C PHE A 37 -0.36 -4.45 25.22
N LYS A 38 -0.34 -4.18 26.52
CA LYS A 38 -1.53 -3.81 27.32
C LYS A 38 -2.38 -2.67 26.75
N GLU A 39 -1.80 -1.75 25.97
CA GLU A 39 -2.46 -0.54 25.48
C GLU A 39 -1.94 -0.13 24.09
N VAL A 40 -2.76 0.64 23.35
CA VAL A 40 -2.43 1.24 22.05
C VAL A 40 -2.87 2.70 22.03
N ASP A 41 -1.98 3.61 21.61
CA ASP A 41 -2.24 5.06 21.59
C ASP A 41 -2.99 5.52 20.32
N CYS A 42 -3.79 6.57 20.44
CA CYS A 42 -4.39 7.26 19.29
C CYS A 42 -3.35 8.19 18.62
N ALA A 43 -3.12 7.98 17.32
CA ALA A 43 -2.13 8.68 16.51
C ALA A 43 -2.15 10.22 16.63
N PHE A 44 -3.33 10.83 16.73
CA PHE A 44 -3.44 12.30 16.71
C PHE A 44 -3.17 12.96 18.07
N CYS A 45 -3.65 12.34 19.17
CA CYS A 45 -3.66 12.99 20.49
C CYS A 45 -2.70 12.37 21.52
N GLY A 46 -2.13 11.19 21.19
CA GLY A 46 -1.24 10.41 22.05
C GLY A 46 -1.92 9.65 23.20
N VAL A 47 -3.25 9.74 23.32
CA VAL A 47 -4.00 9.13 24.44
C VAL A 47 -4.31 7.67 24.12
N PRO A 48 -4.11 6.72 25.06
CA PRO A 48 -4.52 5.33 24.91
C PRO A 48 -5.99 5.15 24.50
N ILE A 49 -6.22 4.24 23.57
CA ILE A 49 -7.54 3.68 23.26
C ILE A 49 -7.82 2.58 24.27
N ILE A 50 -9.05 2.54 24.81
CA ILE A 50 -9.35 1.78 26.02
C ILE A 50 -10.37 0.66 25.75
N HIS A 51 -9.91 -0.59 25.76
CA HIS A 51 -10.77 -1.79 25.72
C HIS A 51 -11.38 -2.16 27.09
N GLN A 52 -10.77 -1.73 28.19
CA GLN A 52 -11.21 -2.05 29.57
C GLN A 52 -12.30 -1.09 30.06
N LEU A 53 -13.09 -1.51 31.05
CA LEU A 53 -14.00 -0.57 31.71
C LEU A 53 -13.19 0.50 32.46
N LEU A 54 -13.56 1.77 32.31
CA LEU A 54 -12.89 2.90 32.98
C LEU A 54 -12.77 2.69 34.50
N GLU A 55 -13.77 2.07 35.13
CA GLU A 55 -13.77 1.72 36.55
C GLU A 55 -12.69 0.71 36.98
N GLN A 56 -12.26 -0.17 36.06
CA GLN A 56 -11.22 -1.16 36.30
C GLN A 56 -9.82 -0.56 36.15
N ARG A 57 -9.66 0.33 35.16
CA ARG A 57 -8.39 0.98 34.82
C ARG A 57 -8.06 2.13 35.76
N ALA A 58 -9.00 3.05 35.99
CA ALA A 58 -8.77 4.32 36.68
C ALA A 58 -9.19 4.28 38.17
N THR A 59 -8.73 3.29 38.94
CA THR A 59 -9.25 3.05 40.31
C THR A 59 -9.14 4.25 41.27
N GLY A 60 -8.13 5.11 41.12
CA GLY A 60 -7.96 6.35 41.89
C GLY A 60 -8.76 7.56 41.40
N ILE A 61 -9.32 7.50 40.17
CA ILE A 61 -10.10 8.56 39.51
C ILE A 61 -11.54 8.08 39.20
N ARG A 62 -11.95 6.91 39.74
CA ARG A 62 -13.23 6.25 39.48
C ARG A 62 -14.44 7.17 39.67
N ASP A 63 -14.48 7.98 40.73
CA ASP A 63 -15.59 8.89 41.00
C ASP A 63 -15.71 9.98 39.93
N PHE A 64 -14.59 10.52 39.43
CA PHE A 64 -14.56 11.46 38.31
C PHE A 64 -14.97 10.79 37.01
N ALA A 65 -14.45 9.59 36.71
CA ALA A 65 -14.79 8.85 35.49
C ALA A 65 -16.29 8.46 35.44
N LEU A 66 -16.89 8.14 36.59
CA LEU A 66 -18.33 7.88 36.73
C LEU A 66 -19.18 9.16 36.60
N GLN A 67 -18.67 10.32 37.06
CA GLN A 67 -19.36 11.60 36.89
C GLN A 67 -19.28 12.12 35.44
N ASN A 68 -18.18 11.86 34.72
CA ASN A 68 -17.90 12.37 33.38
C ASN A 68 -18.02 11.30 32.28
N THR A 69 -18.77 10.21 32.54
CA THR A 69 -18.79 9.01 31.66
C THR A 69 -19.18 9.32 30.20
N GLU A 70 -20.05 10.29 29.95
CA GLU A 70 -20.40 10.67 28.57
C GLU A 70 -19.25 11.41 27.86
N GLN A 71 -18.51 12.26 28.58
CA GLN A 71 -17.38 13.03 28.06
C GLN A 71 -16.11 12.18 27.90
N THR A 72 -15.99 11.06 28.61
CA THR A 72 -14.87 10.10 28.50
C THR A 72 -15.16 8.91 27.57
N ARG A 73 -16.42 8.67 27.18
CA ARG A 73 -16.83 7.52 26.33
C ARG A 73 -16.08 7.43 24.98
N TRP A 74 -15.64 8.55 24.43
CA TRP A 74 -14.90 8.61 23.15
C TRP A 74 -13.58 7.81 23.17
N LEU A 75 -12.97 7.60 24.34
CA LEU A 75 -11.70 6.87 24.52
C LEU A 75 -11.75 5.39 24.09
N GLY A 76 -12.94 4.79 24.04
CA GLY A 76 -13.14 3.43 23.54
C GLY A 76 -13.52 3.36 22.06
N ILE A 77 -13.80 4.50 21.40
CA ILE A 77 -14.39 4.55 20.05
C ILE A 77 -13.33 4.98 19.04
N ALA A 78 -12.81 4.01 18.29
CA ALA A 78 -11.76 4.22 17.31
C ALA A 78 -12.26 4.19 15.86
N ARG A 79 -11.43 4.71 14.96
CA ARG A 79 -11.40 4.44 13.53
C ARG A 79 -9.96 4.09 13.15
N LEU A 80 -9.82 3.21 12.17
CA LEU A 80 -8.53 2.78 11.65
C LEU A 80 -8.29 3.44 10.29
N VAL A 81 -7.08 3.91 10.05
CA VAL A 81 -6.58 4.27 8.73
C VAL A 81 -5.52 3.24 8.36
N GLY A 82 -5.63 2.65 7.17
CA GLY A 82 -4.65 1.66 6.72
C GLY A 82 -4.81 1.39 5.23
N ASN A 83 -3.80 0.77 4.64
CA ASN A 83 -3.86 0.33 3.24
C ASN A 83 -4.30 -1.13 3.12
N GLU A 84 -4.63 -1.55 1.91
CA GLU A 84 -4.86 -2.95 1.57
C GLU A 84 -3.78 -3.39 0.56
N PRO A 85 -2.61 -3.93 1.01
CA PRO A 85 -1.43 -4.11 0.15
C PRO A 85 -1.66 -4.95 -1.10
N MET A 86 -2.63 -5.86 -1.04
CA MET A 86 -3.04 -6.79 -2.10
C MET A 86 -4.29 -6.33 -2.89
N SER A 87 -4.77 -5.10 -2.69
CA SER A 87 -5.95 -4.58 -3.40
C SER A 87 -5.70 -4.49 -4.90
N ASP A 88 -6.65 -4.95 -5.69
CA ASP A 88 -6.71 -4.76 -7.14
C ASP A 88 -7.04 -3.29 -7.53
N GLU A 89 -7.32 -2.41 -6.56
CA GLU A 89 -7.53 -0.96 -6.78
C GLU A 89 -6.20 -0.19 -6.68
N PRO A 90 -5.94 0.83 -7.53
CA PRO A 90 -4.69 1.59 -7.51
C PRO A 90 -4.54 2.47 -6.27
N LEU A 91 -5.65 3.07 -5.83
CA LEU A 91 -5.80 3.68 -4.52
C LEU A 91 -6.32 2.57 -3.59
N ASN A 92 -5.60 2.32 -2.49
CA ASN A 92 -5.84 1.19 -1.60
C ASN A 92 -5.88 1.57 -0.11
N ALA A 93 -5.75 2.85 0.23
CA ALA A 93 -5.99 3.36 1.58
C ALA A 93 -7.49 3.38 1.90
N ARG A 94 -7.86 2.94 3.10
CA ARG A 94 -9.25 2.88 3.57
C ARG A 94 -9.35 3.38 5.02
N VAL A 95 -10.45 4.08 5.34
CA VAL A 95 -10.83 4.41 6.73
C VAL A 95 -11.93 3.46 7.20
N SER A 96 -11.78 2.88 8.39
CA SER A 96 -12.78 1.97 8.94
C SER A 96 -14.06 2.69 9.38
N ARG A 97 -15.15 1.91 9.48
CA ARG A 97 -16.29 2.25 10.36
C ARG A 97 -15.80 2.32 11.82
N GLN A 98 -16.61 2.90 12.70
CA GLN A 98 -16.31 2.92 14.14
C GLN A 98 -16.07 1.49 14.67
N THR A 99 -14.99 1.32 15.41
CA THR A 99 -14.50 0.05 15.95
C THR A 99 -13.99 0.24 17.38
N TYR A 100 -13.67 -0.86 18.03
CA TYR A 100 -13.28 -0.95 19.44
C TYR A 100 -12.08 -1.90 19.53
N ASP A 101 -11.11 -1.56 20.38
CA ASP A 101 -10.05 -2.50 20.75
C ASP A 101 -10.67 -3.67 21.53
N SER A 102 -10.25 -4.90 21.23
CA SER A 102 -10.66 -6.12 21.96
C SER A 102 -9.58 -6.64 22.91
N GLY A 103 -8.41 -5.98 22.95
CA GLY A 103 -7.26 -6.33 23.75
C GLY A 103 -5.99 -6.35 22.89
N ASN A 104 -4.88 -5.91 23.46
CA ASN A 104 -3.55 -5.95 22.85
C ASN A 104 -3.43 -5.34 21.44
N GLY A 105 -4.28 -4.35 21.13
CA GLY A 105 -4.30 -3.66 19.84
C GLY A 105 -5.05 -4.40 18.73
N HIS A 106 -5.88 -5.39 19.07
CA HIS A 106 -6.69 -6.13 18.12
C HIS A 106 -8.07 -5.48 18.00
N PHE A 107 -8.31 -4.77 16.91
CA PHE A 107 -9.57 -4.09 16.62
C PHE A 107 -10.53 -4.99 15.82
N VAL A 108 -11.78 -5.07 16.26
CA VAL A 108 -12.83 -5.85 15.57
C VAL A 108 -13.43 -5.02 14.45
N ILE A 109 -13.19 -5.43 13.21
CA ILE A 109 -13.80 -4.85 12.01
C ILE A 109 -15.02 -5.69 11.56
N GLY A 110 -15.56 -5.41 10.37
CA GLY A 110 -16.72 -6.12 9.81
C GLY A 110 -16.52 -7.64 9.77
N GLU A 111 -17.64 -8.36 9.82
CA GLU A 111 -17.70 -9.84 9.78
C GLU A 111 -16.97 -10.54 10.95
N GLY A 112 -16.59 -9.80 12.00
CA GLY A 112 -15.86 -10.35 13.15
C GLY A 112 -14.37 -10.58 12.91
N ARG A 113 -13.83 -10.09 11.79
CA ARG A 113 -12.38 -10.14 11.52
C ARG A 113 -11.64 -9.19 12.47
N THR A 114 -10.50 -9.60 13.01
CA THR A 114 -9.64 -8.76 13.87
C THR A 114 -8.42 -8.26 13.10
N ILE A 115 -8.12 -6.97 13.19
CA ILE A 115 -6.88 -6.36 12.66
C ILE A 115 -6.03 -5.85 13.82
N ARG A 116 -4.72 -6.08 13.76
CA ARG A 116 -3.76 -5.56 14.75
C ARG A 116 -3.18 -4.22 14.27
N THR A 117 -3.26 -3.19 15.10
CA THR A 117 -2.75 -1.84 14.81
C THR A 117 -1.29 -1.65 15.23
N TYR A 118 -0.59 -0.70 14.60
CA TYR A 118 0.86 -0.52 14.71
C TYR A 118 1.63 -1.83 14.51
N TYR A 119 1.11 -2.70 13.64
CA TYR A 119 1.75 -3.96 13.30
C TYR A 119 2.11 -3.96 11.82
N ARG A 120 3.30 -4.48 11.51
CA ARG A 120 3.79 -4.71 10.15
C ARG A 120 4.32 -6.14 10.08
N LYS A 121 3.76 -6.95 9.18
CA LYS A 121 4.26 -8.27 8.81
C LYS A 121 4.08 -8.43 7.32
N GLN A 122 4.95 -9.21 6.67
CA GLN A 122 4.88 -9.52 5.24
C GLN A 122 3.44 -9.81 4.79
N GLY A 123 2.94 -9.04 3.82
CA GLY A 123 1.61 -9.20 3.23
C GLY A 123 0.43 -8.73 4.09
N GLN A 124 0.66 -8.25 5.32
CA GLN A 124 -0.38 -7.66 6.17
C GLN A 124 -0.46 -6.14 5.98
N PRO A 125 -1.65 -5.53 6.12
CA PRO A 125 -1.82 -4.08 6.02
C PRO A 125 -1.10 -3.36 7.16
N PHE A 126 -0.50 -2.19 6.88
CA PHE A 126 -0.12 -1.27 7.95
C PHE A 126 -1.37 -0.48 8.36
N VAL A 127 -1.69 -0.49 9.66
CA VAL A 127 -2.94 0.08 10.17
C VAL A 127 -2.69 0.89 11.44
N VAL A 128 -3.18 2.13 11.43
CA VAL A 128 -2.98 3.15 12.46
C VAL A 128 -4.33 3.59 13.04
N PRO A 129 -4.50 3.64 14.37
CA PRO A 129 -5.78 3.97 14.98
C PRO A 129 -5.89 5.44 15.42
N PHE A 130 -7.10 5.96 15.32
CA PHE A 130 -7.51 7.28 15.80
C PHE A 130 -8.76 7.13 16.66
N HIS A 131 -8.90 7.91 17.73
CA HIS A 131 -10.22 8.15 18.31
C HIS A 131 -11.13 8.82 17.26
N ASN A 132 -12.42 8.45 17.22
CA ASN A 132 -13.37 9.03 16.27
C ASN A 132 -13.43 10.57 16.35
N ASP A 133 -13.44 11.11 17.57
CA ASP A 133 -13.49 12.56 17.81
C ASP A 133 -12.15 13.25 17.45
N CYS A 134 -11.02 12.53 17.46
CA CYS A 134 -9.75 13.04 16.95
C CYS A 134 -9.70 13.12 15.42
N MET A 135 -10.31 12.15 14.71
CA MET A 135 -10.39 12.21 13.25
C MET A 135 -11.24 13.42 12.80
N ALA A 136 -12.33 13.70 13.50
CA ALA A 136 -13.15 14.89 13.23
C ALA A 136 -12.40 16.21 13.53
N LEU A 137 -11.59 16.25 14.59
CA LEU A 137 -10.76 17.42 14.92
C LEU A 137 -9.63 17.66 13.91
N LEU A 138 -9.04 16.59 13.37
CA LEU A 138 -8.07 16.68 12.27
C LEU A 138 -8.72 17.20 10.98
N GLY A 139 -9.96 16.78 10.67
CA GLY A 139 -10.77 17.34 9.59
C GLY A 139 -10.87 18.86 9.69
N ARG A 140 -11.42 19.36 10.80
CA ARG A 140 -11.56 20.81 11.02
C ARG A 140 -10.26 21.58 10.90
N TYR A 141 -9.15 21.06 11.42
CA TYR A 141 -7.85 21.73 11.30
C TYR A 141 -7.36 21.79 9.84
N LEU A 142 -7.57 20.72 9.05
CA LEU A 142 -7.19 20.71 7.65
C LEU A 142 -8.13 21.59 6.79
N GLU A 143 -9.43 21.62 7.09
CA GLU A 143 -10.40 22.54 6.49
C GLU A 143 -9.99 24.02 6.69
N ASP A 144 -9.46 24.39 7.86
CA ASP A 144 -9.00 25.76 8.16
C ASP A 144 -7.61 26.12 7.59
N THR A 145 -6.74 25.13 7.31
CA THR A 145 -5.32 25.37 6.96
C THR A 145 -4.87 24.87 5.60
N CYS A 146 -5.69 24.09 4.89
CA CYS A 146 -5.43 23.57 3.55
C CYS A 146 -6.49 24.06 2.55
N ILE A 147 -6.31 23.74 1.26
CA ILE A 147 -7.18 24.24 0.18
C ILE A 147 -8.34 23.27 -0.13
N GLU A 148 -8.26 22.02 0.35
CA GLU A 148 -9.28 20.98 0.12
C GLU A 148 -10.29 20.88 1.28
N VAL A 149 -11.53 20.54 0.94
CA VAL A 149 -12.69 20.50 1.87
C VAL A 149 -12.87 19.13 2.55
N ASP A 150 -12.31 18.07 1.97
CA ASP A 150 -12.35 16.69 2.48
C ASP A 150 -10.91 16.15 2.64
N ILE A 151 -10.67 15.29 3.63
CA ILE A 151 -9.36 14.62 3.78
C ILE A 151 -9.21 13.51 2.73
N ASP A 152 -8.20 13.62 1.87
CA ASP A 152 -7.77 12.49 1.03
C ASP A 152 -7.16 11.39 1.92
N THR A 153 -7.78 10.22 1.88
CA THR A 153 -7.40 9.05 2.68
C THR A 153 -6.07 8.45 2.25
N GLU A 154 -5.68 8.60 0.97
CA GLU A 154 -4.37 8.19 0.47
C GLU A 154 -3.26 9.10 1.01
N VAL A 155 -3.47 10.41 0.95
CA VAL A 155 -2.52 11.41 1.47
C VAL A 155 -2.37 11.25 2.99
N LEU A 156 -3.48 11.04 3.71
CA LEU A 156 -3.43 10.76 5.15
C LEU A 156 -2.66 9.47 5.45
N PHE A 157 -2.86 8.40 4.67
CA PHE A 157 -2.11 7.15 4.87
C PHE A 157 -0.61 7.32 4.60
N ASP A 158 -0.21 8.03 3.54
CA ASP A 158 1.21 8.27 3.23
C ASP A 158 1.86 9.21 4.26
N ALA A 159 1.14 10.22 4.75
CA ALA A 159 1.59 11.03 5.88
C ALA A 159 1.83 10.17 7.13
N LEU A 160 0.93 9.24 7.45
CA LEU A 160 1.08 8.30 8.56
C LEU A 160 2.23 7.29 8.37
N ASN A 161 2.47 6.86 7.12
CA ASN A 161 3.59 6.01 6.75
C ASN A 161 4.93 6.77 6.92
N ASN A 162 5.01 7.99 6.41
CA ASN A 162 6.14 8.94 6.57
C ASN A 162 6.40 9.35 8.02
N LEU A 163 5.39 9.28 8.90
CA LEU A 163 5.51 9.55 10.34
C LEU A 163 5.81 8.30 11.18
N SER A 164 6.18 7.17 10.59
CA SER A 164 6.41 5.92 11.33
C SER A 164 7.87 5.46 11.25
N VAL A 165 8.52 5.25 12.41
CA VAL A 165 9.97 4.98 12.55
C VAL A 165 10.38 3.63 11.97
N GLU A 166 11.41 3.58 11.12
CA GLU A 166 12.04 2.35 10.60
C GLU A 166 12.79 1.52 11.66
N ASP A 167 12.10 1.07 12.71
CA ASP A 167 12.62 0.04 13.61
C ASP A 167 12.39 -1.36 13.02
N ASN A 168 13.23 -1.71 12.04
CA ASN A 168 13.33 -3.05 11.50
C ASN A 168 13.98 -4.05 12.49
N CYS A 169 14.58 -3.55 13.59
CA CYS A 169 15.28 -4.37 14.59
C CYS A 169 14.29 -5.05 15.53
N SER A 170 13.38 -4.30 16.15
CA SER A 170 12.37 -4.88 17.05
C SER A 170 11.25 -5.62 16.30
N LYS A 171 10.98 -5.22 15.04
CA LYS A 171 9.81 -5.65 14.24
C LYS A 171 8.48 -5.41 14.99
N GLN A 172 8.47 -4.51 15.98
CA GLN A 172 7.38 -4.25 16.92
C GLN A 172 7.11 -2.75 17.05
N TRP A 173 6.28 -2.23 16.16
CA TRP A 173 5.97 -0.81 16.10
C TRP A 173 4.93 -0.53 17.22
N ARG A 174 5.08 0.59 17.94
CA ARG A 174 4.23 0.89 19.12
C ARG A 174 3.48 2.21 18.99
N CYS A 175 4.03 3.13 18.21
CA CYS A 175 3.48 4.43 17.91
C CYS A 175 4.13 5.00 16.63
N LEU A 176 3.75 6.23 16.28
CA LEU A 176 4.42 7.06 15.26
C LEU A 176 5.65 7.77 15.87
N GLU A 177 6.51 8.36 15.04
CA GLU A 177 7.62 9.25 15.42
C GLU A 177 7.10 10.62 15.93
N ILE A 178 6.25 10.59 16.95
CA ILE A 178 5.60 11.77 17.51
C ILE A 178 5.88 11.80 19.00
N SER A 179 6.59 12.85 19.43
CA SER A 179 6.91 13.06 20.83
C SER A 179 5.65 13.47 21.62
N TYR A 180 4.86 12.50 22.07
CA TYR A 180 3.64 12.70 22.86
C TYR A 180 3.92 13.15 24.31
N MET A 181 4.85 14.10 24.50
CA MET A 181 5.19 14.69 25.80
C MET A 181 3.95 14.95 26.66
N GLY A 182 3.92 14.36 27.85
CA GLY A 182 2.80 14.42 28.78
C GLY A 182 1.72 13.35 28.61
N VAL A 183 1.93 12.31 27.78
CA VAL A 183 0.97 11.21 27.55
C VAL A 183 1.67 9.87 27.30
N GLY A 184 1.07 8.76 27.74
CA GLY A 184 1.47 7.40 27.31
C GLY A 184 2.81 6.93 27.88
N LEU A 185 3.24 5.70 27.54
CA LEU A 185 4.32 5.03 28.30
C LEU A 185 5.74 5.62 28.09
N LEU A 186 5.95 6.44 27.05
CA LEU A 186 7.21 7.19 26.83
C LEU A 186 7.00 8.70 26.55
N GLY A 187 5.83 9.24 26.91
CA GLY A 187 5.62 10.69 27.15
C GLY A 187 5.22 11.01 28.60
N VAL A 188 4.78 9.99 29.34
CA VAL A 188 4.72 9.82 30.81
C VAL A 188 3.86 10.81 31.59
N LEU A 189 2.59 10.93 31.19
CA LEU A 189 1.50 10.80 32.18
C LEU A 189 0.51 9.74 31.68
N ASP A 190 -0.02 8.92 32.61
CA ASP A 190 -1.28 8.22 32.39
C ASP A 190 -2.39 9.29 32.37
N PRO A 191 -3.30 9.31 31.37
CA PRO A 191 -4.44 10.25 31.36
C PRO A 191 -5.33 10.18 32.61
N PHE A 192 -5.27 9.09 33.39
CA PHE A 192 -5.94 8.93 34.68
C PHE A 192 -5.05 9.27 35.90
N THR A 193 -3.98 10.04 35.69
CA THR A 193 -3.20 10.69 36.77
C THR A 193 -3.89 11.97 37.23
N PRO A 194 -3.92 12.31 38.54
CA PRO A 194 -4.40 13.61 38.98
C PRO A 194 -3.65 14.78 38.32
N GLY A 195 -4.38 15.76 37.78
CA GLY A 195 -3.88 16.85 36.95
C GLY A 195 -3.85 16.55 35.43
N ALA A 196 -3.93 15.27 35.03
CA ALA A 196 -3.94 14.83 33.63
C ALA A 196 -5.35 14.64 33.05
N GLU A 197 -6.41 14.88 33.84
CA GLU A 197 -7.79 14.48 33.54
C GLU A 197 -8.31 15.08 32.22
N HIS A 198 -7.80 16.25 31.84
CA HIS A 198 -8.08 16.90 30.55
C HIS A 198 -7.86 15.95 29.36
N LEU A 199 -6.83 15.09 29.40
CA LEU A 199 -6.54 14.10 28.36
C LEU A 199 -7.69 13.09 28.15
N THR A 200 -8.50 12.82 29.18
CA THR A 200 -9.63 11.89 29.13
C THR A 200 -10.90 12.49 28.51
N MET A 201 -10.99 13.82 28.40
CA MET A 201 -12.21 14.53 28.02
C MET A 201 -12.25 14.76 26.50
N SER A 202 -13.41 14.52 25.88
CA SER A 202 -13.56 14.72 24.43
C SER A 202 -13.21 16.15 24.02
N PRO A 203 -12.28 16.34 23.06
CA PRO A 203 -11.97 17.67 22.54
C PRO A 203 -13.08 18.20 21.62
N MET A 204 -14.01 17.35 21.16
CA MET A 204 -15.14 17.75 20.32
C MET A 204 -16.39 18.08 21.14
N ARG A 205 -16.66 17.33 22.21
CA ARG A 205 -17.92 17.40 22.96
C ARG A 205 -17.69 18.01 24.33
N ILE A 206 -17.89 19.32 24.44
CA ILE A 206 -17.57 20.12 25.63
C ILE A 206 -18.85 20.82 26.13
N PRO A 207 -19.68 20.16 26.97
CA PRO A 207 -20.95 20.72 27.47
C PRO A 207 -20.80 22.09 28.16
N GLU A 208 -19.68 22.32 28.84
CA GLU A 208 -19.35 23.55 29.55
C GLU A 208 -19.15 24.73 28.57
N LEU A 209 -18.54 24.47 27.40
CA LEU A 209 -18.35 25.46 26.34
C LEU A 209 -19.69 25.77 25.66
N VAL A 210 -20.50 24.75 25.37
CA VAL A 210 -21.86 24.93 24.83
C VAL A 210 -22.75 25.74 25.78
N TRP A 211 -22.61 25.53 27.09
CA TRP A 211 -23.28 26.36 28.09
C TRP A 211 -22.76 27.80 28.11
N TYR A 212 -21.43 28.00 28.02
CA TYR A 212 -20.82 29.34 27.95
C TYR A 212 -21.30 30.12 26.72
N TYR A 213 -21.34 29.50 25.53
CA TYR A 213 -21.87 30.10 24.30
C TYR A 213 -23.35 30.53 24.42
N GLN A 214 -24.14 29.90 25.29
CA GLN A 214 -25.54 30.29 25.56
C GLN A 214 -25.65 31.46 26.55
N HIS A 215 -24.58 31.78 27.27
CA HIS A 215 -24.55 32.74 28.38
C HIS A 215 -23.38 33.74 28.25
N LEU A 216 -23.01 34.10 27.01
CA LEU A 216 -21.91 35.03 26.73
C LEU A 216 -22.05 36.34 27.54
N PRO A 217 -20.94 36.88 28.09
CA PRO A 217 -20.94 38.11 28.86
C PRO A 217 -21.43 39.29 28.02
N ARG A 218 -22.04 40.29 28.68
CA ARG A 218 -22.64 41.46 28.04
C ARG A 218 -21.97 42.75 28.52
N LEU A 219 -21.69 43.64 27.57
CA LEU A 219 -21.10 44.96 27.77
C LEU A 219 -21.87 45.75 28.84
N SER A 220 -21.26 45.88 30.01
CA SER A 220 -21.78 46.76 31.05
C SER A 220 -21.63 48.22 30.62
N ILE A 221 -22.74 48.95 30.58
CA ILE A 221 -22.77 50.40 30.25
C ILE A 221 -22.03 51.24 31.33
N ALA A 222 -21.70 50.64 32.47
CA ALA A 222 -21.02 51.29 33.59
C ALA A 222 -19.48 51.28 33.47
N LYS A 223 -18.92 52.21 32.68
CA LYS A 223 -17.50 52.61 32.85
C LYS A 223 -17.35 53.41 34.16
N GLU A 224 -16.67 52.85 35.16
CA GLU A 224 -16.10 53.65 36.25
C GLU A 224 -14.87 54.45 35.77
N GLU A 225 -14.58 55.58 36.43
CA GLU A 225 -13.66 56.59 35.88
C GLU A 225 -12.16 56.28 36.11
N ARG A 226 -11.42 56.32 34.99
CA ARG A 226 -10.07 56.91 34.84
C ARG A 226 -9.06 56.72 35.99
N ILE A 227 -8.05 55.89 35.72
CA ILE A 227 -6.74 55.97 36.42
C ILE A 227 -6.18 57.40 36.26
N ALA A 228 -5.74 57.99 37.37
CA ALA A 228 -5.41 59.42 37.46
C ALA A 228 -4.24 59.85 36.56
N ALA A 229 -4.31 61.10 36.07
CA ALA A 229 -3.27 61.70 35.25
C ALA A 229 -1.99 62.00 36.04
N GLY A 230 -0.85 61.53 35.53
CA GLY A 230 0.49 61.89 35.99
C GLY A 230 1.42 62.04 34.77
N ASN A 231 2.38 62.97 34.82
CA ASN A 231 3.22 63.30 33.66
C ASN A 231 4.03 62.10 33.14
N ASP A 232 4.11 62.00 31.81
CA ASP A 232 4.70 60.87 31.10
C ASP A 232 5.93 61.25 30.25
N ASP A 233 6.61 62.36 30.56
CA ASP A 233 7.78 62.90 29.82
C ASP A 233 8.92 61.88 29.55
N ASN A 234 8.98 60.79 30.33
CA ASN A 234 9.97 59.71 30.19
C ASN A 234 9.47 58.48 29.41
N ASP A 235 8.20 58.39 29.04
CA ASP A 235 7.67 57.28 28.24
C ASP A 235 7.84 57.57 26.75
N ILE A 236 8.67 56.78 26.06
CA ILE A 236 8.93 56.97 24.62
C ILE A 236 7.68 56.80 23.75
N PHE A 237 6.69 56.03 24.22
CA PHE A 237 5.46 55.76 23.47
C PHE A 237 4.44 56.90 23.58
N SER A 238 4.62 57.86 24.51
CA SER A 238 3.78 59.07 24.64
C SER A 238 3.83 60.00 23.42
N ARG A 239 4.70 59.70 22.45
CA ARG A 239 4.92 60.45 21.20
C ARG A 239 4.17 59.87 20.00
N PHE A 240 3.59 58.67 20.13
CA PHE A 240 2.72 58.09 19.12
C PHE A 240 1.26 58.45 19.43
N ASP A 241 0.44 58.58 18.39
CA ASP A 241 -1.01 58.65 18.57
C ASP A 241 -1.61 57.27 18.86
N ASP A 242 -2.84 57.26 19.39
CA ASP A 242 -3.58 56.04 19.73
C ASP A 242 -3.84 55.15 18.51
N GLY A 243 -3.89 55.70 17.29
CA GLY A 243 -4.03 54.93 16.05
C GLY A 243 -2.78 54.12 15.74
N ILE A 244 -1.59 54.75 15.81
CA ILE A 244 -0.31 54.04 15.71
C ILE A 244 -0.18 53.01 16.83
N MET A 245 -0.55 53.34 18.08
CA MET A 245 -0.45 52.39 19.20
C MET A 245 -1.43 51.21 19.08
N LYS A 246 -2.64 51.40 18.53
CA LYS A 246 -3.55 50.31 18.17
C LYS A 246 -3.01 49.46 17.03
N ASN A 247 -2.47 50.07 15.98
CA ASN A 247 -1.84 49.37 14.87
C ASN A 247 -0.61 48.54 15.31
N ILE A 248 0.12 48.99 16.34
CA ILE A 248 1.16 48.18 16.99
C ILE A 248 0.53 46.99 17.73
N CYS A 249 -0.58 47.17 18.46
CA CYS A 249 -1.26 46.06 19.13
C CYS A 249 -1.73 44.96 18.16
N SER A 250 -2.21 45.29 16.95
CA SER A 250 -2.60 44.27 15.95
C SER A 250 -1.44 43.44 15.39
N PHE A 251 -0.17 43.84 15.61
CA PHE A 251 1.00 43.04 15.24
C PHE A 251 1.71 42.37 16.44
N LEU A 252 1.12 42.42 17.64
CA LEU A 252 1.66 41.78 18.84
C LEU A 252 0.77 40.62 19.30
N ASP A 253 1.37 39.62 19.96
CA ASP A 253 0.59 38.64 20.72
C ASP A 253 0.06 39.26 22.02
N THR A 254 -1.04 38.74 22.56
CA THR A 254 -1.68 39.33 23.75
C THR A 254 -0.80 39.25 25.02
N THR A 255 0.16 38.33 25.08
CA THR A 255 1.19 38.28 26.13
C THR A 255 2.19 39.42 25.98
N ASP A 256 2.60 39.74 24.76
CA ASP A 256 3.48 40.89 24.44
C ASP A 256 2.76 42.24 24.62
N ILE A 257 1.47 42.33 24.27
CA ILE A 257 0.62 43.46 24.66
C ILE A 257 0.61 43.58 26.20
N ALA A 258 0.42 42.48 26.93
CA ALA A 258 0.44 42.49 28.39
C ALA A 258 1.82 42.84 28.99
N LYS A 259 2.94 42.51 28.33
CA LYS A 259 4.29 42.97 28.70
C LYS A 259 4.45 44.47 28.41
N TRP A 260 4.03 44.94 27.24
CA TRP A 260 4.12 46.34 26.82
C TRP A 260 3.28 47.26 27.72
N ARG A 261 2.04 46.87 28.05
CA ARG A 261 1.18 47.57 29.03
C ARG A 261 1.69 47.53 30.47
N LYS A 262 2.64 46.64 30.81
CA LYS A 262 3.37 46.66 32.10
C LYS A 262 4.62 47.57 32.05
N ALA A 263 5.20 47.77 30.86
CA ALA A 263 6.45 48.52 30.66
C ALA A 263 6.23 50.00 30.28
N SER A 264 5.14 50.33 29.57
CA SER A 264 4.78 51.68 29.13
C SER A 264 3.44 52.09 29.72
N ARG A 265 3.37 53.34 30.23
CA ARG A 265 2.12 53.94 30.74
C ARG A 265 1.20 54.37 29.61
N SER A 266 1.78 54.80 28.48
CA SER A 266 1.04 55.17 27.27
C SER A 266 0.30 53.95 26.74
N ALA A 267 0.99 52.81 26.60
CA ALA A 267 0.37 51.53 26.28
C ALA A 267 -0.66 51.09 27.35
N ALA A 268 -0.34 51.24 28.64
CA ALA A 268 -1.25 50.89 29.73
C ALA A 268 -2.59 51.65 29.68
N ARG A 269 -2.59 52.90 29.19
CA ARG A 269 -3.79 53.74 29.03
C ARG A 269 -4.55 53.54 27.72
N LEU A 270 -3.97 52.85 26.73
CA LEU A 270 -4.58 52.65 25.42
C LEU A 270 -5.94 51.92 25.54
N GLU A 271 -7.04 52.57 25.19
CA GLU A 271 -8.36 51.92 25.14
C GLU A 271 -8.46 51.03 23.89
N LEU A 272 -8.29 49.72 24.09
CA LEU A 272 -8.65 48.70 23.11
C LEU A 272 -10.18 48.56 23.12
N ASP A 273 -10.80 48.61 21.94
CA ASP A 273 -12.25 48.56 21.77
C ASP A 273 -12.76 47.11 21.63
N ASN A 274 -14.09 46.94 21.62
CA ASN A 274 -14.70 45.61 21.58
C ASN A 274 -14.36 44.84 20.29
N ASN A 275 -14.26 45.55 19.15
CA ASN A 275 -13.90 44.97 17.86
C ASN A 275 -12.44 44.46 17.85
N PHE A 276 -11.51 45.13 18.56
CA PHE A 276 -10.17 44.57 18.74
C PHE A 276 -10.24 43.19 19.40
N TRP A 277 -11.01 43.05 20.49
CA TRP A 277 -11.10 41.77 21.20
C TRP A 277 -11.88 40.69 20.44
N GLU A 278 -12.89 41.08 19.66
CA GLU A 278 -13.60 40.23 18.69
C GLU A 278 -12.62 39.57 17.73
N THR A 279 -11.85 40.39 17.00
CA THR A 279 -10.79 39.92 16.09
C THR A 279 -9.71 39.11 16.83
N ARG A 280 -9.37 39.41 18.09
CA ARG A 280 -8.45 38.56 18.86
C ARG A 280 -9.02 37.20 19.26
N VAL A 281 -10.33 37.04 19.42
CA VAL A 281 -10.94 35.71 19.63
C VAL A 281 -10.82 34.90 18.33
N GLU A 282 -11.10 35.51 17.18
CA GLU A 282 -10.94 34.89 15.86
C GLU A 282 -9.46 34.50 15.57
N GLU A 283 -8.51 35.42 15.80
CA GLU A 283 -7.09 35.24 15.51
C GLU A 283 -6.34 34.32 16.51
N ASP A 284 -6.51 34.53 17.83
CA ASP A 284 -5.73 33.79 18.84
C ASP A 284 -6.35 32.43 19.22
N MET A 285 -7.62 32.18 18.87
CA MET A 285 -8.36 30.98 19.31
C MET A 285 -9.07 30.21 18.18
N PRO A 286 -8.41 29.85 17.06
CA PRO A 286 -9.02 29.05 15.98
C PRO A 286 -9.52 27.67 16.44
N TRP A 287 -9.05 27.15 17.59
CA TRP A 287 -9.64 26.00 18.27
C TRP A 287 -11.08 26.23 18.79
N LEU A 288 -11.65 27.43 18.61
CA LEU A 288 -13.07 27.74 18.77
C LEU A 288 -13.84 27.67 17.44
N PHE A 289 -13.49 26.79 16.51
CA PHE A 289 -14.21 26.53 15.24
C PHE A 289 -15.73 26.20 15.38
N ASP A 290 -16.24 26.04 16.60
CA ASP A 290 -17.65 25.85 16.94
C ASP A 290 -18.31 27.07 17.63
N PHE A 291 -17.65 28.24 17.61
CA PHE A 291 -18.20 29.49 18.12
C PHE A 291 -19.46 29.90 17.33
N PRO A 292 -20.52 30.43 17.98
CA PRO A 292 -21.75 30.79 17.26
C PRO A 292 -21.57 31.94 16.25
N GLU A 293 -21.99 31.72 14.99
CA GLU A 293 -22.06 32.77 13.94
C GLU A 293 -22.95 33.98 14.34
N LEU A 294 -23.95 33.75 15.21
CA LEU A 294 -24.96 34.73 15.60
C LEU A 294 -24.78 35.14 17.07
N VAL A 295 -23.76 35.98 17.30
CA VAL A 295 -23.45 36.60 18.59
C VAL A 295 -24.39 37.77 18.87
N ALA A 296 -24.62 38.09 20.15
CA ALA A 296 -25.40 39.28 20.53
C ALA A 296 -24.56 40.56 20.32
N PRO A 297 -25.12 41.64 19.74
CA PRO A 297 -24.36 42.87 19.48
C PRO A 297 -23.97 43.65 20.75
N ASP A 298 -24.44 43.20 21.93
CA ASP A 298 -24.04 43.69 23.24
C ASP A 298 -23.08 42.74 23.99
N THR A 299 -22.43 41.78 23.32
CA THR A 299 -21.43 40.88 23.93
C THR A 299 -20.12 41.62 24.28
N ASP A 300 -19.59 41.36 25.47
CA ASP A 300 -18.29 41.87 25.93
C ASP A 300 -17.16 40.94 25.46
N TRP A 301 -16.54 41.28 24.34
CA TRP A 301 -15.48 40.45 23.74
C TRP A 301 -14.19 40.46 24.57
N ALA A 302 -13.95 41.49 25.38
CA ALA A 302 -12.82 41.52 26.30
C ALA A 302 -13.00 40.49 27.42
N GLU A 303 -14.21 40.35 27.96
CA GLU A 303 -14.55 39.30 28.93
C GLU A 303 -14.56 37.90 28.29
N VAL A 304 -15.12 37.73 27.07
CA VAL A 304 -15.04 36.46 26.31
C VAL A 304 -13.59 35.99 26.12
N TYR A 305 -12.72 36.87 25.60
CA TYR A 305 -11.32 36.57 25.41
C TYR A 305 -10.65 36.21 26.74
N SER A 306 -10.89 37.01 27.77
CA SER A 306 -10.33 36.82 29.11
C SER A 306 -10.69 35.45 29.69
N ASP A 307 -11.94 35.04 29.59
CA ASP A 307 -12.43 33.79 30.17
C ASP A 307 -12.09 32.54 29.37
N LEU A 308 -12.23 32.55 28.04
CA LEU A 308 -11.84 31.39 27.22
C LEU A 308 -10.31 31.18 27.19
N SER A 309 -9.54 32.28 27.25
CA SER A 309 -8.08 32.19 27.43
C SER A 309 -7.69 31.58 28.78
N LYS A 310 -8.40 31.88 29.88
CA LYS A 310 -8.21 31.20 31.18
C LYS A 310 -8.67 29.74 31.13
N ALA A 311 -9.90 29.49 30.68
CA ALA A 311 -10.55 28.19 30.73
C ALA A 311 -9.81 27.11 29.91
N SER A 312 -9.01 27.52 28.92
CA SER A 312 -8.18 26.62 28.11
C SER A 312 -6.77 26.36 28.66
N GLN A 313 -6.33 27.02 29.74
CA GLN A 313 -4.98 26.88 30.30
C GLN A 313 -4.84 25.65 31.21
N LEU A 314 -3.96 24.72 30.84
CA LEU A 314 -3.66 23.50 31.61
C LEU A 314 -3.24 23.76 33.07
N THR A 315 -2.54 24.88 33.31
CA THR A 315 -1.97 25.28 34.61
C THR A 315 -2.97 25.88 35.60
N ARG A 316 -4.25 26.02 35.23
CA ARG A 316 -5.29 26.60 36.08
C ARG A 316 -6.21 25.54 36.70
N ASP A 317 -6.80 25.86 37.85
CA ASP A 317 -7.75 24.98 38.54
C ASP A 317 -9.18 25.13 38.00
N ASP A 318 -9.54 26.31 37.49
CA ASP A 318 -10.84 26.67 36.91
C ASP A 318 -10.92 26.42 35.39
N LYS A 319 -10.12 25.48 34.87
CA LYS A 319 -10.08 25.12 33.45
C LYS A 319 -11.28 24.26 33.03
N ILE A 320 -11.79 24.50 31.82
CA ILE A 320 -12.70 23.58 31.13
C ILE A 320 -11.85 22.47 30.52
N LEU A 321 -11.91 21.28 31.12
CA LEU A 321 -10.99 20.17 30.82
C LEU A 321 -10.99 19.75 29.33
N GLY A 322 -12.16 19.63 28.71
CA GLY A 322 -12.28 19.32 27.27
C GLY A 322 -11.72 20.44 26.37
N LEU A 323 -11.86 21.71 26.78
CA LEU A 323 -11.36 22.87 26.04
C LEU A 323 -9.84 22.94 26.07
N ALA A 324 -9.25 22.71 27.25
CA ALA A 324 -7.81 22.62 27.41
C ALA A 324 -7.22 21.42 26.62
N ASN A 325 -7.94 20.30 26.48
CA ASN A 325 -7.52 19.19 25.61
C ASN A 325 -7.63 19.53 24.12
N ARG A 326 -8.72 20.18 23.69
CA ARG A 326 -8.89 20.66 22.31
C ARG A 326 -7.76 21.61 21.93
N ARG A 327 -7.54 22.65 22.73
CA ARG A 327 -6.43 23.60 22.57
C ARG A 327 -5.07 22.90 22.50
N ARG A 328 -4.77 22.00 23.45
CA ARG A 328 -3.53 21.20 23.46
C ARG A 328 -3.32 20.48 22.12
N ILE A 329 -4.34 19.81 21.58
CA ILE A 329 -4.23 19.06 20.32
C ILE A 329 -4.05 20.03 19.14
N TRP A 330 -4.83 21.11 19.09
CA TRP A 330 -4.80 22.12 18.02
C TRP A 330 -3.47 22.89 17.95
N GLU A 331 -2.91 23.30 19.10
CA GLU A 331 -1.68 24.08 19.14
C GLU A 331 -0.40 23.23 19.05
N THR A 332 -0.43 21.94 19.47
CA THR A 332 0.79 21.13 19.61
C THR A 332 0.87 19.87 18.74
N ARG A 333 -0.25 19.39 18.16
CA ARG A 333 -0.29 18.15 17.38
C ARG A 333 -0.76 18.38 15.95
N ALA A 334 -1.80 19.18 15.78
CA ALA A 334 -2.36 19.48 14.48
C ALA A 334 -1.39 20.16 13.49
N PRO A 335 -0.49 21.09 13.89
CA PRO A 335 0.47 21.70 12.96
C PRO A 335 1.50 20.69 12.43
N PHE A 336 1.88 19.70 13.25
CA PHE A 336 2.81 18.63 12.86
C PHE A 336 2.14 17.65 11.90
N PHE A 337 0.88 17.28 12.15
CA PHE A 337 0.09 16.47 11.23
C PHE A 337 -0.20 17.18 9.90
N SER A 338 -0.56 18.46 9.95
CA SER A 338 -0.75 19.29 8.75
C SER A 338 0.54 19.41 7.94
N ALA A 339 1.69 19.66 8.56
CA ALA A 339 2.98 19.68 7.86
C ALA A 339 3.29 18.34 7.15
N ALA A 340 2.99 17.20 7.79
CA ALA A 340 3.17 15.88 7.18
C ALA A 340 2.13 15.57 6.08
N TYR A 341 0.87 16.00 6.24
CA TYR A 341 -0.19 15.87 5.23
C TYR A 341 0.10 16.74 4.00
N THR A 342 0.41 18.02 4.20
CA THR A 342 0.80 18.94 3.12
C THR A 342 2.09 18.49 2.44
N PHE A 343 3.06 17.90 3.15
CA PHE A 343 4.21 17.26 2.50
C PHE A 343 3.77 16.07 1.62
N ALA A 344 2.90 15.20 2.12
CA ALA A 344 2.40 14.04 1.37
C ALA A 344 1.58 14.45 0.14
N ASP A 345 0.70 15.46 0.24
CA ASP A 345 -0.17 15.88 -0.87
C ASP A 345 0.63 16.53 -2.02
N ASN A 346 1.55 17.44 -1.67
CA ASN A 346 2.51 18.01 -2.62
C ASN A 346 3.41 16.94 -3.27
N ASN A 347 3.46 15.73 -2.70
CA ASN A 347 4.21 14.59 -3.22
C ASN A 347 3.33 13.41 -3.71
N LYS A 348 2.01 13.58 -3.89
CA LYS A 348 1.06 12.52 -4.29
C LYS A 348 0.56 12.74 -5.72
N ASN A 349 0.62 11.69 -6.55
CA ASN A 349 0.34 11.78 -7.99
C ASN A 349 -1.11 12.25 -8.27
N TYR A 350 -1.24 13.49 -8.71
CA TYR A 350 -2.52 14.12 -9.07
C TYR A 350 -3.11 13.51 -10.34
N SER A 351 -2.26 13.22 -11.34
CA SER A 351 -2.63 12.65 -12.64
C SER A 351 -3.46 11.35 -12.49
N MET A 352 -3.07 10.45 -11.57
CA MET A 352 -3.80 9.21 -11.29
C MET A 352 -5.13 9.48 -10.55
N ARG A 353 -5.17 10.47 -9.65
CA ARG A 353 -6.40 10.87 -8.93
C ARG A 353 -7.45 11.43 -9.90
N GLU A 354 -7.06 12.26 -10.87
CA GLU A 354 -7.97 12.75 -11.91
C GLU A 354 -8.39 11.65 -12.91
N LEU A 355 -7.44 10.86 -13.42
CA LEU A 355 -7.75 9.80 -14.39
C LEU A 355 -8.73 8.76 -13.79
N ALA A 356 -8.69 8.51 -12.48
CA ALA A 356 -9.65 7.66 -11.78
C ALA A 356 -11.09 8.16 -11.87
N ARG A 357 -11.31 9.49 -11.84
CA ARG A 357 -12.64 10.12 -11.97
C ARG A 357 -13.27 9.89 -13.34
N TRP A 358 -12.44 9.79 -14.39
CA TRP A 358 -12.88 9.60 -15.78
C TRP A 358 -13.07 8.14 -16.17
N VAL A 359 -12.17 7.24 -15.75
CA VAL A 359 -12.15 5.84 -16.23
C VAL A 359 -13.09 4.92 -15.42
N GLY A 360 -13.36 5.26 -14.16
CA GLY A 360 -14.37 4.61 -13.30
C GLY A 360 -14.05 3.17 -12.83
N THR A 361 -13.30 2.37 -13.59
CA THR A 361 -12.92 0.99 -13.22
C THR A 361 -11.48 0.64 -13.60
N PHE A 362 -10.52 1.09 -12.78
CA PHE A 362 -9.14 0.58 -12.85
C PHE A 362 -9.02 -0.83 -12.24
N ASN A 363 -7.97 -1.55 -12.62
CA ASN A 363 -7.52 -2.78 -11.98
C ASN A 363 -5.99 -2.82 -11.99
N VAL A 364 -5.37 -3.22 -10.87
CA VAL A 364 -3.91 -3.36 -10.73
C VAL A 364 -3.51 -4.82 -10.84
N LYS A 365 -2.79 -5.16 -11.92
CA LYS A 365 -2.10 -6.45 -12.03
C LYS A 365 -0.76 -6.36 -11.32
N HIS A 366 -0.69 -6.74 -10.04
CA HIS A 366 0.55 -6.78 -9.25
C HIS A 366 1.51 -7.85 -9.78
N SER A 367 2.82 -7.58 -9.85
CA SER A 367 3.84 -8.62 -10.03
C SER A 367 3.94 -9.55 -8.80
N LEU A 368 4.62 -10.70 -8.97
CA LEU A 368 5.27 -11.37 -7.83
C LEU A 368 6.16 -10.38 -7.06
N PRO A 369 6.41 -10.58 -5.75
CA PRO A 369 7.44 -9.87 -5.02
C PRO A 369 8.78 -9.97 -5.77
N LEU A 370 9.39 -8.83 -6.06
CA LEU A 370 10.56 -8.69 -6.91
C LEU A 370 11.85 -8.85 -6.11
N THR A 371 11.92 -8.21 -4.93
CA THR A 371 12.99 -8.45 -3.94
C THR A 371 12.67 -9.63 -3.03
N PHE A 372 13.71 -10.12 -2.34
CA PHE A 372 13.56 -11.02 -1.20
C PHE A 372 14.78 -10.84 -0.26
N PRO A 373 14.60 -10.77 1.07
CA PRO A 373 13.30 -10.80 1.78
C PRO A 373 12.42 -9.57 1.47
N PRO A 374 11.08 -9.67 1.60
CA PRO A 374 10.21 -8.51 1.40
C PRO A 374 10.39 -7.48 2.52
N PRO A 375 10.41 -6.18 2.21
CA PRO A 375 10.63 -5.11 3.19
C PRO A 375 9.45 -4.97 4.17
N LEU A 376 9.74 -4.39 5.34
CA LEU A 376 8.73 -4.07 6.36
C LEU A 376 8.06 -2.71 6.12
N LYS A 377 8.82 -1.71 5.69
CA LYS A 377 8.31 -0.39 5.26
C LYS A 377 8.42 -0.25 3.75
N THR A 378 7.33 0.18 3.12
CA THR A 378 7.26 0.47 1.69
C THR A 378 6.59 1.80 1.42
N ALA A 379 7.09 2.47 0.38
CA ALA A 379 6.50 3.63 -0.27
C ALA A 379 5.73 3.17 -1.51
N ILE A 380 4.56 3.77 -1.78
CA ILE A 380 3.74 3.46 -2.96
C ILE A 380 3.73 4.65 -3.91
N TYR A 381 4.26 4.46 -5.10
CA TYR A 381 4.26 5.46 -6.17
C TYR A 381 3.37 5.00 -7.34
N LEU A 382 2.63 5.93 -7.95
CA LEU A 382 1.61 5.70 -8.97
C LEU A 382 1.88 6.55 -10.25
N PRO A 383 2.99 6.36 -10.97
CA PRO A 383 3.20 7.05 -12.25
C PRO A 383 2.16 6.62 -13.28
N THR A 384 1.76 7.54 -14.14
CA THR A 384 0.76 7.30 -15.20
C THR A 384 1.37 7.52 -16.58
N PHE A 385 0.66 7.18 -17.65
CA PHE A 385 1.06 7.49 -19.03
C PHE A 385 0.38 8.75 -19.61
N PHE A 386 -0.53 9.37 -18.87
CA PHE A 386 -1.39 10.48 -19.34
C PHE A 386 -1.33 11.69 -18.40
N THR A 387 -1.65 12.87 -18.91
CA THR A 387 -1.58 14.13 -18.16
C THR A 387 -2.93 14.47 -17.54
N GLU A 388 -4.00 14.40 -18.32
CA GLU A 388 -5.36 14.82 -17.96
C GLU A 388 -6.41 13.74 -18.28
N ASP A 389 -6.37 13.10 -19.47
CA ASP A 389 -7.40 12.15 -19.89
C ASP A 389 -6.93 11.01 -20.84
N LEU A 390 -7.88 10.22 -21.36
CA LEU A 390 -7.61 9.09 -22.28
C LEU A 390 -7.62 9.47 -23.79
N TYR A 391 -7.93 10.71 -24.17
CA TYR A 391 -7.81 11.16 -25.56
C TYR A 391 -6.34 11.30 -25.97
N GLU A 392 -5.46 11.65 -25.02
CA GLU A 392 -3.99 11.58 -25.15
C GLU A 392 -3.46 10.22 -25.66
N LEU A 393 -4.22 9.12 -25.54
CA LEU A 393 -3.79 7.83 -26.07
C LEU A 393 -3.60 7.82 -27.59
N GLU A 394 -4.22 8.74 -28.35
CA GLU A 394 -4.03 8.77 -29.81
C GLU A 394 -2.64 9.29 -30.24
N ASP A 395 -2.03 10.19 -29.47
CA ASP A 395 -0.80 10.91 -29.87
C ASP A 395 0.32 10.99 -28.82
N ALA A 396 0.09 10.64 -27.54
CA ALA A 396 1.11 10.69 -26.50
C ALA A 396 2.29 9.73 -26.79
N GLU A 397 3.52 10.23 -26.68
CA GLU A 397 4.76 9.44 -26.78
C GLU A 397 5.55 9.46 -25.45
N PRO A 398 5.00 8.88 -24.36
CA PRO A 398 5.64 8.91 -23.05
C PRO A 398 6.93 8.07 -23.03
N VAL A 399 7.88 8.47 -22.19
CA VAL A 399 9.16 7.76 -22.02
C VAL A 399 9.22 7.15 -20.63
N ILE A 400 9.41 5.83 -20.56
CA ILE A 400 9.70 5.12 -19.31
C ILE A 400 11.17 5.36 -18.97
N HIS A 401 11.42 5.91 -17.78
CA HIS A 401 12.73 5.96 -17.16
C HIS A 401 12.86 4.81 -16.18
N ILE A 402 14.03 4.18 -16.18
CA ILE A 402 14.36 3.01 -15.38
C ILE A 402 15.64 3.34 -14.61
N ASP A 403 15.49 3.60 -13.32
CA ASP A 403 16.59 4.01 -12.44
C ASP A 403 17.21 2.80 -11.74
N TRP A 404 18.54 2.77 -11.69
CA TRP A 404 19.31 1.72 -11.02
C TRP A 404 20.10 2.31 -9.84
N THR A 405 20.34 1.51 -8.79
CA THR A 405 21.28 1.91 -7.72
C THR A 405 22.75 1.72 -8.14
N VAL A 406 23.70 2.21 -7.34
CA VAL A 406 25.14 1.89 -7.50
C VAL A 406 25.40 0.39 -7.60
N GLY A 407 24.67 -0.43 -6.83
CA GLY A 407 24.74 -1.89 -6.85
C GLY A 407 24.05 -2.56 -8.04
N GLY A 408 23.57 -1.82 -9.04
CA GLY A 408 22.89 -2.38 -10.22
C GLY A 408 21.49 -2.95 -9.94
N ARG A 409 20.90 -2.59 -8.79
CA ARG A 409 19.55 -3.01 -8.37
C ARG A 409 18.50 -2.05 -8.93
N LEU A 410 17.32 -2.54 -9.29
CA LEU A 410 16.21 -1.67 -9.71
C LEU A 410 15.76 -0.75 -8.56
N ALA A 411 15.82 0.55 -8.79
CA ALA A 411 15.59 1.59 -7.79
C ALA A 411 14.41 2.51 -8.13
N GLY A 412 13.99 2.53 -9.39
CA GLY A 412 12.86 3.35 -9.83
C GLY A 412 12.32 2.97 -11.20
N LEU A 413 11.03 3.22 -11.36
CA LEU A 413 10.36 3.37 -12.65
C LEU A 413 9.65 4.71 -12.61
N ASP A 414 9.82 5.55 -13.62
CA ASP A 414 9.12 6.83 -13.74
C ASP A 414 8.75 7.13 -15.20
N ILE A 415 7.82 8.07 -15.42
CA ILE A 415 7.35 8.43 -16.75
C ILE A 415 7.62 9.91 -17.05
N GLU A 416 8.26 10.17 -18.18
CA GLU A 416 8.37 11.50 -18.78
C GLU A 416 7.22 11.73 -19.77
N LYS A 417 6.51 12.85 -19.61
CA LYS A 417 5.42 13.32 -20.49
C LYS A 417 5.69 14.78 -20.81
N ASN A 418 5.61 15.17 -22.09
CA ASN A 418 5.73 16.58 -22.50
C ASN A 418 6.99 17.32 -21.97
N GLY A 419 8.08 16.57 -21.68
CA GLY A 419 9.32 17.09 -21.09
C GLY A 419 9.31 17.26 -19.55
N ARG A 420 8.27 16.79 -18.86
CA ARG A 420 8.19 16.73 -17.39
C ARG A 420 8.27 15.28 -16.91
N MET A 421 9.11 15.04 -15.91
CA MET A 421 9.15 13.81 -15.10
C MET A 421 8.08 13.90 -14.01
N GLU A 422 7.38 12.80 -13.69
CA GLU A 422 6.50 12.80 -12.52
C GLU A 422 7.32 12.69 -11.22
N LYS A 423 8.49 12.04 -11.20
CA LYS A 423 9.40 11.91 -10.03
C LYS A 423 9.85 13.25 -9.40
N THR A 424 9.73 14.40 -10.07
CA THR A 424 9.96 15.71 -9.41
C THR A 424 8.97 15.97 -8.28
N ASP A 425 7.82 15.30 -8.33
CA ASP A 425 6.65 15.52 -7.50
C ASP A 425 6.42 14.34 -6.53
N HIS A 426 7.42 13.48 -6.28
CA HIS A 426 7.28 12.22 -5.50
C HIS A 426 8.44 11.94 -4.52
N GLN A 427 8.83 12.94 -3.74
CA GLN A 427 9.84 12.80 -2.68
C GLN A 427 9.24 12.21 -1.40
N TYR A 428 10.00 11.32 -0.76
CA TYR A 428 9.69 10.78 0.57
C TYR A 428 10.66 11.35 1.61
N ARG A 429 10.21 11.50 2.86
CA ARG A 429 11.02 12.09 3.95
C ARG A 429 12.31 11.29 4.27
N GLU A 430 12.34 10.03 3.85
CA GLU A 430 13.42 9.06 4.05
C GLU A 430 14.25 8.83 2.77
N ASP A 431 14.01 9.59 1.68
CA ASP A 431 14.91 9.65 0.52
C ASP A 431 16.22 10.36 0.92
N HIS A 432 17.06 9.67 1.69
CA HIS A 432 18.24 10.25 2.31
C HIS A 432 19.22 10.77 1.26
N ASP A 433 19.56 12.06 1.37
CA ASP A 433 20.54 12.75 0.52
C ASP A 433 21.96 12.13 0.60
N ASN A 434 22.21 11.33 1.65
CA ASN A 434 23.45 10.59 1.89
C ASN A 434 23.31 9.07 1.71
N SER A 435 22.20 8.56 1.16
CA SER A 435 22.10 7.12 0.83
C SER A 435 23.15 6.76 -0.24
N GLU A 436 23.99 5.76 0.05
CA GLU A 436 25.12 5.40 -0.81
C GLU A 436 24.68 4.80 -2.16
N ASP A 437 23.43 4.35 -2.27
CA ASP A 437 22.80 3.80 -3.48
C ASP A 437 22.32 4.84 -4.51
N LYS A 438 22.57 6.15 -4.29
CA LYS A 438 22.07 7.26 -5.12
C LYS A 438 22.20 7.00 -6.64
N PHE A 439 21.06 7.10 -7.33
CA PHE A 439 20.84 6.73 -8.73
C PHE A 439 21.96 7.22 -9.68
N PRO A 440 22.88 6.36 -10.18
CA PRO A 440 23.98 6.78 -11.04
C PRO A 440 23.69 6.59 -12.54
N PHE A 441 22.64 5.85 -12.89
CA PHE A 441 22.32 5.43 -14.26
C PHE A 441 20.81 5.45 -14.50
N ASP A 442 20.36 6.30 -15.42
CA ASP A 442 19.04 6.25 -16.03
C ASP A 442 19.07 5.44 -17.34
N GLN A 443 18.04 4.63 -17.58
CA GLN A 443 17.81 4.00 -18.88
C GLN A 443 16.41 4.36 -19.38
N LYS A 444 16.30 4.79 -20.63
CA LYS A 444 15.07 5.39 -21.19
C LYS A 444 14.50 4.54 -22.32
N ILE A 445 13.19 4.24 -22.22
CA ILE A 445 12.44 3.46 -23.21
C ILE A 445 11.20 4.27 -23.63
N SER A 446 11.24 4.83 -24.84
CA SER A 446 10.13 5.58 -25.43
C SER A 446 9.01 4.67 -25.93
N ILE A 447 7.75 5.01 -25.65
CA ILE A 447 6.57 4.37 -26.25
C ILE A 447 6.19 5.15 -27.52
N PRO A 448 6.34 4.58 -28.73
CA PRO A 448 6.12 5.31 -29.97
C PRO A 448 4.63 5.49 -30.29
N LEU A 449 4.28 6.51 -31.07
CA LEU A 449 2.91 6.85 -31.49
C LEU A 449 2.15 5.71 -32.19
N GLY A 450 2.85 4.73 -32.75
CA GLY A 450 2.24 3.55 -33.38
C GLY A 450 1.89 2.39 -32.44
N ASP A 451 2.32 2.42 -31.18
CA ASP A 451 2.37 1.25 -30.29
C ASP A 451 2.00 1.61 -28.84
N TRP A 452 1.86 0.59 -27.99
CA TRP A 452 1.65 0.73 -26.55
C TRP A 452 2.28 -0.43 -25.76
N ILE A 453 2.55 -0.20 -24.47
CA ILE A 453 3.05 -1.22 -23.55
C ILE A 453 1.92 -2.22 -23.17
N THR A 454 2.25 -3.51 -23.14
CA THR A 454 1.34 -4.59 -22.73
C THR A 454 1.80 -5.34 -21.47
N GLY A 455 3.08 -5.29 -21.12
CA GLY A 455 3.62 -5.95 -19.94
C GLY A 455 5.08 -5.62 -19.63
N LEU A 456 5.57 -6.17 -18.53
CA LEU A 456 6.95 -6.07 -18.04
C LEU A 456 7.46 -7.46 -17.65
N ALA A 457 8.71 -7.77 -18.01
CA ALA A 457 9.43 -8.96 -17.56
C ALA A 457 10.66 -8.55 -16.74
N PHE A 458 10.65 -8.85 -15.44
CA PHE A 458 11.72 -8.51 -14.50
C PHE A 458 12.73 -9.66 -14.39
N TYR A 459 13.98 -9.38 -14.71
CA TYR A 459 15.10 -10.31 -14.54
C TYR A 459 15.66 -10.17 -13.13
N CYS A 460 15.53 -11.23 -12.36
CA CYS A 460 15.97 -11.34 -10.98
C CYS A 460 17.35 -12.02 -10.91
N ASN A 461 18.23 -11.52 -10.07
CA ASN A 461 19.36 -12.27 -9.54
C ASN A 461 18.97 -12.74 -8.13
N THR A 462 19.09 -14.04 -7.85
CA THR A 462 18.90 -14.62 -6.52
C THR A 462 20.22 -15.23 -6.07
N GLU A 463 20.83 -14.60 -5.07
CA GLU A 463 22.11 -14.99 -4.49
C GLU A 463 21.85 -15.81 -3.22
N ILE A 464 22.61 -16.89 -3.02
CA ILE A 464 22.58 -17.64 -1.76
C ILE A 464 23.47 -16.87 -0.78
N LEU A 465 22.86 -16.33 0.28
CA LEU A 465 23.61 -15.76 1.40
C LEU A 465 24.27 -16.93 2.13
N GLY A 466 25.61 -16.99 2.02
CA GLY A 466 26.38 -17.97 2.77
C GLY A 466 26.23 -17.69 4.27
N MET A 467 25.88 -18.72 5.04
CA MET A 467 25.99 -18.66 6.50
C MET A 467 27.41 -18.21 6.86
N PRO A 468 27.60 -17.12 7.62
CA PRO A 468 28.88 -16.91 8.27
C PRO A 468 29.10 -18.08 9.24
N ASP A 469 30.31 -18.66 9.21
CA ASP A 469 30.74 -19.64 10.22
C ASP A 469 30.97 -18.90 11.56
N VAL A 470 29.88 -18.58 12.26
CA VAL A 470 29.90 -17.97 13.59
C VAL A 470 29.97 -19.09 14.62
N ASP A 471 31.10 -19.20 15.32
CA ASP A 471 31.19 -20.01 16.54
C ASP A 471 30.23 -19.41 17.60
N ASP A 472 29.46 -20.27 18.30
CA ASP A 472 28.33 -19.89 19.17
C ASP A 472 28.64 -18.82 20.26
N ASP A 473 29.91 -18.57 20.57
CA ASP A 473 30.35 -17.65 21.64
C ASP A 473 30.41 -16.16 21.21
N ASP A 474 30.51 -15.83 19.91
CA ASP A 474 30.80 -14.46 19.41
C ASP A 474 29.56 -13.65 18.95
N VAL A 475 28.34 -14.22 19.02
CA VAL A 475 27.11 -13.66 18.43
C VAL A 475 26.74 -12.25 18.93
N VAL A 476 27.14 -11.89 20.17
CA VAL A 476 26.66 -10.69 20.87
C VAL A 476 27.23 -9.37 20.31
N ASP A 477 28.49 -9.36 19.88
CA ASP A 477 29.20 -8.11 19.50
C ASP A 477 28.99 -7.70 18.02
N VAL A 478 28.43 -8.58 17.18
CA VAL A 478 28.24 -8.33 15.73
C VAL A 478 27.13 -7.29 15.47
N VAL A 479 26.09 -7.28 16.31
CA VAL A 479 24.82 -6.57 16.05
C VAL A 479 24.96 -5.04 15.97
N GLU A 480 25.92 -4.44 16.69
CA GLU A 480 26.05 -2.97 16.75
C GLU A 480 26.72 -2.33 15.52
N ASN A 481 27.35 -3.10 14.62
CA ASN A 481 28.17 -2.57 13.52
C ASN A 481 27.75 -3.05 12.11
N ILE A 482 26.50 -3.51 11.95
CA ILE A 482 25.99 -4.01 10.66
C ILE A 482 25.62 -2.82 9.72
N PRO A 483 26.11 -2.78 8.46
CA PRO A 483 25.65 -1.82 7.46
C PRO A 483 24.14 -1.87 7.23
N GLU A 484 23.48 -0.72 7.08
CA GLU A 484 22.02 -0.63 7.03
C GLU A 484 21.41 -1.41 5.84
N ASP A 485 22.14 -1.57 4.74
CA ASP A 485 21.71 -2.35 3.56
C ASP A 485 21.71 -3.89 3.78
N GLN A 486 22.37 -4.36 4.84
CA GLN A 486 22.50 -5.78 5.23
C GLN A 486 21.85 -6.08 6.60
N ARG A 487 21.44 -5.04 7.32
CA ARG A 487 20.86 -5.13 8.66
C ARG A 487 19.55 -5.90 8.69
N ASP A 488 18.70 -5.71 7.68
CA ASP A 488 17.44 -6.47 7.51
C ASP A 488 17.68 -7.97 7.26
N GLU A 489 18.83 -8.33 6.70
CA GLU A 489 19.19 -9.70 6.32
C GLU A 489 19.74 -10.46 7.54
N ILE A 490 20.58 -9.82 8.35
CA ILE A 490 21.17 -10.41 9.56
C ILE A 490 20.19 -10.44 10.73
N LEU A 491 19.41 -9.38 10.97
CA LEU A 491 18.39 -9.35 12.04
C LEU A 491 17.15 -10.23 11.75
N ALA A 492 17.15 -10.95 10.62
CA ALA A 492 16.20 -12.00 10.31
C ALA A 492 16.70 -13.41 10.64
N ALA A 493 18.00 -13.59 10.90
CA ALA A 493 18.58 -14.88 11.29
C ALA A 493 18.37 -15.21 12.77
N ASP A 494 18.26 -14.21 13.65
CA ASP A 494 18.28 -14.31 15.12
C ASP A 494 17.00 -14.92 15.75
N ASN A 495 16.44 -15.98 15.16
CA ASN A 495 15.34 -16.80 15.68
C ASN A 495 15.48 -18.23 15.12
N ASP A 496 15.65 -19.24 15.99
CA ASP A 496 15.96 -20.63 15.61
C ASP A 496 15.00 -21.23 14.56
N ASP A 497 13.69 -20.94 14.66
CA ASP A 497 12.67 -21.43 13.72
C ASP A 497 12.58 -20.62 12.40
N GLN A 498 13.31 -19.51 12.25
CA GLN A 498 13.34 -18.67 11.04
C GLN A 498 14.57 -18.90 10.15
N MET A 499 15.60 -19.60 10.64
CA MET A 499 16.87 -19.88 9.94
C MET A 499 16.73 -20.39 8.50
N ALA A 500 15.67 -21.14 8.18
CA ALA A 500 15.46 -21.68 6.83
C ALA A 500 14.98 -20.62 5.80
N PHE A 501 14.46 -19.47 6.22
CA PHE A 501 13.81 -18.49 5.35
C PHE A 501 14.75 -17.49 4.68
N TYR A 502 15.94 -17.25 5.24
CA TYR A 502 16.77 -16.07 4.91
C TYR A 502 18.12 -16.38 4.23
N SER A 503 18.33 -17.62 3.78
CA SER A 503 19.53 -18.05 3.02
C SER A 503 19.61 -17.51 1.58
N LEU A 504 18.75 -16.56 1.20
CA LEU A 504 18.60 -16.04 -0.16
C LEU A 504 18.40 -14.52 -0.15
N ARG A 505 19.15 -13.81 -1.00
CA ARG A 505 18.92 -12.39 -1.35
C ARG A 505 18.45 -12.31 -2.79
N ARG A 506 17.35 -11.63 -3.09
CA ARG A 506 16.89 -11.40 -4.47
C ARG A 506 16.82 -9.92 -4.81
N ASN A 507 17.39 -9.56 -5.96
CA ASN A 507 17.37 -8.23 -6.54
C ASN A 507 16.92 -8.28 -8.01
N VAL A 508 16.30 -7.23 -8.54
CA VAL A 508 16.07 -7.08 -9.99
C VAL A 508 17.27 -6.38 -10.62
N VAL A 509 17.78 -6.96 -11.71
CA VAL A 509 18.98 -6.52 -12.45
C VAL A 509 18.72 -6.28 -13.95
N GLY A 510 17.47 -6.46 -14.39
CA GLY A 510 17.01 -6.12 -15.74
C GLY A 510 15.49 -6.05 -15.83
N ILE A 511 14.98 -5.28 -16.79
CA ILE A 511 13.57 -5.20 -17.15
C ILE A 511 13.44 -5.25 -18.66
N GLU A 512 12.59 -6.12 -19.18
CA GLU A 512 12.17 -6.11 -20.57
C GLU A 512 10.74 -5.59 -20.70
N VAL A 513 10.59 -4.45 -21.38
CA VAL A 513 9.31 -3.79 -21.67
C VAL A 513 8.68 -4.45 -22.89
N GLN A 514 7.44 -4.91 -22.76
CA GLN A 514 6.71 -5.63 -23.79
C GLN A 514 5.68 -4.72 -24.48
N PHE A 515 5.61 -4.80 -25.81
CA PHE A 515 4.80 -3.91 -26.66
C PHE A 515 3.73 -4.68 -27.45
N ALA A 516 2.73 -3.96 -27.94
CA ALA A 516 1.60 -4.53 -28.67
C ALA A 516 1.95 -4.91 -30.12
N HIS A 517 2.92 -4.21 -30.74
CA HIS A 517 3.29 -4.40 -32.16
C HIS A 517 4.79 -4.58 -32.43
N GLN A 518 5.67 -3.90 -31.70
CA GLN A 518 7.12 -3.98 -31.86
C GLN A 518 7.77 -5.06 -30.97
N GLN A 519 9.05 -5.33 -31.18
CA GLN A 519 9.83 -6.22 -30.31
C GLN A 519 10.04 -5.59 -28.93
N SER A 520 10.14 -6.44 -27.91
CA SER A 520 10.39 -6.02 -26.53
C SER A 520 11.77 -5.39 -26.36
N LEU A 521 11.88 -4.42 -25.45
CA LEU A 521 13.09 -3.63 -25.22
C LEU A 521 13.64 -3.88 -23.81
N LEU A 522 14.91 -4.29 -23.75
CA LEU A 522 15.61 -4.62 -22.51
C LEU A 522 16.38 -3.42 -21.95
N ALA A 523 16.16 -3.13 -20.67
CA ALA A 523 17.03 -2.37 -19.78
C ALA A 523 17.73 -3.31 -18.79
N GLY A 524 18.95 -2.99 -18.38
CA GLY A 524 19.79 -3.86 -17.56
C GLY A 524 20.16 -5.18 -18.28
N PHE A 525 20.16 -6.31 -17.56
CA PHE A 525 20.67 -7.59 -18.05
C PHE A 525 19.67 -8.74 -17.88
N ARG A 526 19.76 -9.76 -18.74
CA ARG A 526 18.97 -11.00 -18.62
C ARG A 526 19.61 -11.99 -17.66
N THR A 527 18.78 -12.70 -16.90
CA THR A 527 19.15 -13.77 -15.94
C THR A 527 18.29 -15.02 -16.15
N GLU A 528 18.60 -16.10 -15.42
CA GLU A 528 17.83 -17.36 -15.40
C GLU A 528 16.58 -17.33 -14.49
N GLU A 529 16.25 -16.18 -13.89
CA GLU A 529 15.02 -16.01 -13.11
C GLU A 529 14.22 -14.80 -13.63
N VAL A 530 13.07 -15.05 -14.25
CA VAL A 530 12.22 -14.01 -14.84
C VAL A 530 10.84 -13.99 -14.19
N LYS A 531 10.39 -12.83 -13.71
CA LYS A 531 9.05 -12.61 -13.17
C LYS A 531 8.27 -11.71 -14.12
N MET A 532 7.11 -12.15 -14.59
CA MET A 532 6.36 -11.43 -15.62
C MET A 532 5.04 -10.87 -15.08
N VAL A 533 4.64 -9.70 -15.59
CA VAL A 533 3.34 -9.09 -15.33
C VAL A 533 2.82 -8.48 -16.63
N HIS A 534 1.53 -8.67 -16.93
CA HIS A 534 0.95 -8.31 -18.23
C HIS A 534 -0.53 -7.89 -18.05
N THR A 535 -1.03 -7.06 -18.96
CA THR A 535 -2.45 -6.66 -19.01
C THR A 535 -3.36 -7.81 -19.48
N ASP A 536 -4.65 -7.75 -19.12
CA ASP A 536 -5.67 -8.64 -19.70
C ASP A 536 -5.96 -8.26 -21.16
N VAL A 537 -6.53 -9.17 -21.95
CA VAL A 537 -6.76 -8.99 -23.40
C VAL A 537 -7.77 -7.87 -23.73
N ASP A 538 -8.66 -7.57 -22.80
CA ASP A 538 -9.69 -6.53 -22.85
C ASP A 538 -9.28 -5.27 -22.07
N ARG A 539 -8.02 -5.16 -21.63
CA ARG A 539 -7.52 -4.03 -20.84
C ARG A 539 -6.17 -3.52 -21.38
N PHE A 540 -5.87 -2.25 -21.17
CA PHE A 540 -4.58 -1.64 -21.52
C PHE A 540 -3.98 -0.93 -20.30
N ILE A 541 -2.66 -0.76 -20.29
CA ILE A 541 -1.93 -0.16 -19.16
C ILE A 541 -2.06 1.37 -19.23
N VAL A 542 -2.42 2.01 -18.11
CA VAL A 542 -2.51 3.46 -17.96
C VAL A 542 -1.45 4.04 -17.02
N GLY A 543 -0.70 3.18 -16.32
CA GLY A 543 0.34 3.57 -15.38
C GLY A 543 0.91 2.36 -14.64
N PHE A 544 1.77 2.61 -13.66
CA PHE A 544 2.29 1.59 -12.75
C PHE A 544 1.88 1.89 -11.30
N ARG A 545 1.93 0.87 -10.44
CA ARG A 545 1.88 0.98 -8.97
C ARG A 545 3.16 0.37 -8.42
N ILE A 546 4.13 1.20 -8.12
CA ILE A 546 5.47 0.80 -7.70
C ILE A 546 5.49 0.77 -6.17
N GLU A 547 5.84 -0.38 -5.61
CA GLU A 547 6.10 -0.55 -4.19
C GLU A 547 7.63 -0.60 -4.02
N ARG A 548 8.22 0.40 -3.36
CA ARG A 548 9.66 0.47 -3.09
C ARG A 548 9.97 0.46 -1.60
N GLN A 549 11.07 -0.14 -1.20
CA GLN A 549 11.59 -0.04 0.16
C GLN A 549 12.07 1.40 0.40
N THR A 550 11.80 1.95 1.57
CA THR A 550 12.09 3.36 1.91
C THR A 550 13.59 3.60 2.09
N CYS A 551 14.26 2.90 3.02
CA CYS A 551 15.69 3.06 3.28
C CYS A 551 16.63 2.82 2.07
N SER A 552 16.31 1.89 1.17
CA SER A 552 17.19 1.45 0.06
C SER A 552 16.74 1.94 -1.32
N ALA A 553 15.58 2.60 -1.41
CA ALA A 553 14.83 2.87 -2.64
C ALA A 553 14.51 1.65 -3.54
N ALA A 554 14.90 0.42 -3.17
CA ALA A 554 14.79 -0.74 -4.06
C ALA A 554 13.33 -1.08 -4.40
N VAL A 555 13.04 -1.33 -5.68
CA VAL A 555 11.69 -1.66 -6.15
C VAL A 555 11.35 -3.11 -5.81
N THR A 556 10.38 -3.29 -4.92
CA THR A 556 10.03 -4.58 -4.32
C THR A 556 8.77 -5.19 -4.92
N ARG A 557 7.93 -4.38 -5.58
CA ARG A 557 6.83 -4.84 -6.45
C ARG A 557 6.51 -3.80 -7.52
N VAL A 558 6.00 -4.24 -8.66
CA VAL A 558 5.39 -3.37 -9.67
C VAL A 558 4.04 -3.93 -10.07
N GLY A 559 2.99 -3.15 -9.87
CA GLY A 559 1.67 -3.38 -10.46
C GLY A 559 1.51 -2.62 -11.77
N LEU A 560 0.79 -3.21 -12.72
CA LEU A 560 0.31 -2.50 -13.91
C LEU A 560 -1.08 -1.96 -13.60
N VAL A 561 -1.26 -0.64 -13.59
CA VAL A 561 -2.60 -0.04 -13.49
C VAL A 561 -3.24 -0.11 -14.88
N THR A 562 -4.41 -0.73 -14.98
CA THR A 562 -5.05 -1.02 -16.28
C THR A 562 -6.47 -0.48 -16.37
N ALA A 563 -6.88 -0.09 -17.58
CA ALA A 563 -8.22 0.39 -17.93
C ALA A 563 -8.85 -0.50 -19.04
N PRO A 564 -10.19 -0.59 -19.12
CA PRO A 564 -10.87 -1.41 -20.14
C PRO A 564 -10.76 -0.82 -21.55
N ILE A 565 -10.45 -1.66 -22.54
CA ILE A 565 -10.44 -1.30 -23.97
C ILE A 565 -11.88 -1.20 -24.46
N SER A 566 -12.36 0.02 -24.69
CA SER A 566 -13.72 0.30 -25.13
C SER A 566 -13.81 0.49 -26.65
N LEU A 567 -14.85 -0.07 -27.29
CA LEU A 567 -15.01 -0.01 -28.73
C LEU A 567 -15.15 1.45 -29.22
N GLY A 568 -14.19 1.90 -30.03
CA GLY A 568 -14.19 3.26 -30.57
C GLY A 568 -13.50 4.31 -29.68
N MET A 569 -12.77 3.88 -28.64
CA MET A 569 -11.89 4.78 -27.88
C MET A 569 -10.78 5.42 -28.76
N PRO A 570 -10.28 6.62 -28.41
CA PRO A 570 -9.08 7.20 -29.01
C PRO A 570 -7.88 6.25 -28.93
N GLY A 571 -6.98 6.30 -29.90
CA GLY A 571 -5.74 5.52 -29.90
C GLY A 571 -5.89 3.97 -29.85
N MET A 572 -7.11 3.41 -29.95
CA MET A 572 -7.41 1.97 -29.80
C MET A 572 -6.49 1.03 -30.61
N ARG A 573 -5.97 1.50 -31.75
CA ARG A 573 -5.04 0.74 -32.61
C ARG A 573 -3.66 0.51 -31.99
N ARG A 574 -3.23 1.35 -31.06
CA ARG A 574 -1.96 1.22 -30.33
C ARG A 574 -2.04 0.10 -29.29
N VAL A 575 -3.17 0.01 -28.58
CA VAL A 575 -3.37 -0.93 -27.45
C VAL A 575 -3.90 -2.30 -27.84
N MET A 576 -4.49 -2.47 -29.04
CA MET A 576 -4.92 -3.78 -29.53
C MET A 576 -3.76 -4.50 -30.23
N PRO A 577 -3.11 -5.52 -29.62
CA PRO A 577 -1.94 -6.16 -30.22
C PRO A 577 -2.25 -6.85 -31.56
N ASN A 578 -1.28 -6.80 -32.48
CA ASN A 578 -1.34 -7.38 -33.84
C ASN A 578 -1.29 -8.92 -33.81
N HIS A 579 -2.30 -9.55 -33.21
CA HIS A 579 -2.50 -10.98 -33.00
C HIS A 579 -1.56 -11.68 -32.00
N TYR A 580 -0.27 -11.32 -31.95
CA TYR A 580 0.78 -12.01 -31.16
C TYR A 580 0.39 -12.37 -29.71
N TRP A 581 -0.11 -11.40 -28.93
CA TRP A 581 -0.47 -11.61 -27.52
C TRP A 581 -1.98 -11.52 -27.29
N ARG A 582 -2.67 -12.65 -27.43
CA ARG A 582 -4.02 -12.84 -26.88
C ARG A 582 -4.16 -14.22 -26.24
N GLU A 583 -4.87 -14.25 -25.12
CA GLU A 583 -4.90 -15.35 -24.13
C GLU A 583 -3.57 -15.45 -23.38
N PRO A 584 -3.55 -14.85 -22.18
CA PRO A 584 -3.45 -15.68 -20.99
C PRO A 584 -4.63 -15.41 -20.03
N LYS A 585 -5.41 -16.47 -19.74
CA LYS A 585 -6.20 -16.54 -18.50
C LYS A 585 -5.35 -16.90 -17.28
N LEU A 586 -4.09 -17.29 -17.53
CA LEU A 586 -3.09 -17.49 -16.49
C LEU A 586 -2.90 -16.22 -15.66
N PRO A 587 -2.81 -16.34 -14.32
CA PRO A 587 -2.16 -15.35 -13.51
C PRO A 587 -0.64 -15.44 -13.76
N ILE A 588 -0.16 -14.93 -14.90
CA ILE A 588 1.28 -14.88 -15.25
C ILE A 588 2.09 -14.21 -14.14
N HIS A 589 1.47 -13.25 -13.44
CA HIS A 589 1.95 -12.61 -12.24
C HIS A 589 2.20 -13.52 -11.01
N ARG A 590 2.02 -14.85 -11.15
CA ARG A 590 2.35 -15.88 -10.15
C ARG A 590 3.45 -16.83 -10.63
N LEU A 591 4.00 -16.62 -11.83
CA LEU A 591 5.01 -17.47 -12.44
C LEU A 591 6.38 -16.80 -12.39
N THR A 592 7.36 -17.55 -11.89
CA THR A 592 8.79 -17.29 -12.09
C THR A 592 9.29 -18.24 -13.18
N LEU A 593 9.69 -17.74 -14.35
CA LEU A 593 10.15 -18.53 -15.50
C LEU A 593 11.69 -18.58 -15.56
N SER A 594 12.26 -19.62 -16.19
CA SER A 594 13.70 -19.68 -16.47
C SER A 594 14.13 -18.77 -17.63
N GLN A 595 13.17 -18.42 -18.50
CA GLN A 595 13.34 -17.56 -19.66
C GLN A 595 11.97 -17.04 -20.12
N VAL A 596 11.94 -15.88 -20.78
CA VAL A 596 10.71 -15.37 -21.43
C VAL A 596 10.36 -16.30 -22.62
N PRO A 597 9.10 -16.73 -22.79
CA PRO A 597 8.66 -17.42 -24.01
C PRO A 597 8.87 -16.54 -25.25
N PRO A 598 9.31 -17.09 -26.39
CA PRO A 598 9.49 -16.31 -27.61
C PRO A 598 8.20 -15.58 -28.05
N PRO A 599 8.26 -14.36 -28.64
CA PRO A 599 7.08 -13.59 -29.03
C PRO A 599 6.16 -14.26 -30.06
N SER A 600 6.63 -15.32 -30.71
CA SER A 600 5.91 -16.22 -31.60
C SER A 600 4.96 -17.20 -30.87
N LEU A 601 5.07 -17.31 -29.54
CA LEU A 601 4.50 -18.40 -28.74
C LEU A 601 3.65 -17.93 -27.56
N ARG A 602 2.34 -18.22 -27.64
CA ARG A 602 1.36 -17.90 -26.61
C ARG A 602 1.44 -18.86 -25.42
N LEU A 603 1.42 -18.33 -24.20
CA LEU A 603 1.45 -19.09 -22.96
C LEU A 603 0.04 -19.57 -22.55
N CYS A 604 -0.23 -20.87 -22.67
CA CYS A 604 -1.52 -21.44 -22.28
C CYS A 604 -1.52 -21.87 -20.80
N GLU A 605 -2.69 -21.73 -20.17
CA GLU A 605 -2.97 -22.30 -18.85
C GLU A 605 -2.75 -23.82 -18.82
N GLY A 606 -2.44 -24.35 -17.64
CA GLY A 606 -2.18 -25.77 -17.45
C GLY A 606 -2.58 -26.26 -16.06
N LEU A 607 -1.82 -27.18 -15.47
CA LEU A 607 -2.20 -27.90 -14.24
C LEU A 607 -1.07 -27.88 -13.19
N GLY A 608 -1.43 -28.00 -11.91
CA GLY A 608 -0.52 -28.35 -10.80
C GLY A 608 -0.28 -27.31 -9.70
N TRP A 609 -0.65 -26.04 -9.95
CA TRP A 609 -0.24 -24.78 -9.28
C TRP A 609 -0.47 -24.58 -7.75
N ILE A 610 -0.54 -25.65 -6.95
CA ILE A 610 -1.02 -25.63 -5.55
C ILE A 610 0.13 -25.40 -4.54
N THR A 611 1.39 -25.62 -4.91
CA THR A 611 2.55 -25.33 -4.04
C THR A 611 3.06 -23.90 -4.20
N GLU A 612 3.39 -23.25 -3.10
CA GLU A 612 3.97 -21.89 -3.08
C GLU A 612 5.25 -21.79 -3.91
N ALA A 613 5.48 -20.62 -4.53
CA ALA A 613 6.64 -20.38 -5.40
C ALA A 613 7.99 -20.63 -4.69
N ALA A 614 8.06 -20.42 -3.38
CA ALA A 614 9.24 -20.70 -2.56
C ALA A 614 9.60 -22.20 -2.48
N GLN A 615 8.65 -23.10 -2.73
CA GLN A 615 8.84 -24.55 -2.70
C GLN A 615 9.15 -25.14 -4.09
N SER A 616 9.12 -24.32 -5.14
CA SER A 616 9.32 -24.70 -6.55
C SER A 616 10.56 -24.07 -7.17
N ARG A 617 11.13 -24.70 -8.21
CA ARG A 617 12.14 -24.06 -9.08
C ARG A 617 11.47 -23.09 -10.07
N PRO A 618 12.22 -22.19 -10.74
CA PRO A 618 11.68 -21.47 -11.90
C PRO A 618 11.09 -22.43 -12.94
N TYR A 619 10.01 -22.02 -13.60
CA TYR A 619 9.36 -22.77 -14.67
C TYR A 619 10.28 -22.81 -15.90
N GLU A 620 10.83 -23.99 -16.18
CA GLU A 620 11.70 -24.19 -17.34
C GLU A 620 10.87 -24.33 -18.63
N VAL A 621 11.32 -23.68 -19.70
CA VAL A 621 10.55 -23.54 -20.95
C VAL A 621 11.19 -24.31 -22.11
N LEU A 622 10.57 -25.42 -22.51
CA LEU A 622 10.94 -26.20 -23.70
C LEU A 622 10.24 -25.63 -24.94
N VAL A 623 10.93 -24.74 -25.66
CA VAL A 623 10.51 -24.29 -26.99
C VAL A 623 10.65 -25.45 -27.98
N LEU A 624 9.52 -25.97 -28.48
CA LEU A 624 9.48 -27.02 -29.48
C LEU A 624 9.72 -26.46 -30.89
N GLY A 625 9.20 -25.27 -31.19
CA GLY A 625 9.44 -24.55 -32.44
C GLY A 625 8.62 -23.26 -32.54
N GLU A 626 9.23 -22.20 -33.06
CA GLU A 626 8.64 -20.86 -33.19
C GLU A 626 7.80 -20.67 -34.47
N THR A 627 7.85 -21.63 -35.40
CA THR A 627 6.99 -21.70 -36.59
C THR A 627 6.66 -23.16 -36.94
N ASP A 628 5.70 -23.40 -37.83
CA ASP A 628 5.43 -24.74 -38.35
C ASP A 628 6.64 -25.34 -39.09
N GLU A 629 7.49 -24.52 -39.72
CA GLU A 629 8.75 -24.95 -40.31
C GLU A 629 9.74 -25.46 -39.25
N GLU A 630 9.86 -24.80 -38.09
CA GLU A 630 10.67 -25.33 -36.97
C GLU A 630 10.06 -26.62 -36.39
N LEU A 631 8.73 -26.67 -36.20
CA LEU A 631 8.05 -27.89 -35.77
C LEU A 631 8.15 -29.03 -36.79
N SER A 632 8.45 -28.72 -38.07
CA SER A 632 8.77 -29.73 -39.08
C SER A 632 10.12 -30.42 -38.85
N LEU A 633 11.00 -29.85 -38.03
CA LEU A 633 12.29 -30.46 -37.69
C LEU A 633 12.21 -31.42 -36.50
N LEU A 634 11.09 -31.46 -35.76
CA LEU A 634 10.92 -32.31 -34.58
C LEU A 634 10.90 -33.80 -34.97
N THR A 635 11.87 -34.58 -34.48
CA THR A 635 12.03 -36.02 -34.79
C THR A 635 11.64 -36.94 -33.65
N SER A 636 11.73 -36.49 -32.39
CA SER A 636 11.12 -37.18 -31.26
C SER A 636 10.84 -36.24 -30.08
N ILE A 637 9.95 -36.67 -29.20
CA ILE A 637 9.87 -36.18 -27.82
C ILE A 637 10.09 -37.35 -26.87
N SER A 638 10.77 -37.11 -25.77
CA SER A 638 11.06 -38.09 -24.73
C SER A 638 10.77 -37.52 -23.35
N ILE A 639 10.29 -38.38 -22.45
CA ILE A 639 9.86 -38.01 -21.11
C ILE A 639 10.37 -39.06 -20.13
N ASP A 640 10.90 -38.61 -18.99
CA ASP A 640 11.31 -39.46 -17.87
C ASP A 640 10.10 -40.23 -17.28
N ASP A 641 10.25 -41.50 -16.92
CA ASP A 641 9.15 -42.28 -16.33
C ASP A 641 8.68 -41.74 -14.96
N ASN A 642 9.52 -40.97 -14.27
CA ASN A 642 9.19 -40.25 -13.03
C ASN A 642 8.71 -38.81 -13.30
N LEU A 643 8.71 -38.36 -14.56
CA LEU A 643 8.41 -36.98 -14.99
C LEU A 643 9.40 -35.93 -14.46
N ASP A 644 10.59 -36.35 -14.04
CA ASP A 644 11.69 -35.46 -13.63
C ASP A 644 12.17 -34.53 -14.76
N GLY A 645 11.96 -34.90 -16.04
CA GLY A 645 12.35 -34.10 -17.20
C GLY A 645 11.66 -34.46 -18.51
N ILE A 646 11.73 -33.54 -19.48
CA ILE A 646 11.20 -33.65 -20.85
C ILE A 646 12.29 -33.20 -21.84
N ARG A 647 12.48 -33.94 -22.94
CA ARG A 647 13.49 -33.64 -23.97
C ARG A 647 12.95 -33.84 -25.38
N ALA A 648 13.12 -32.83 -26.23
CA ALA A 648 12.84 -32.87 -27.67
C ALA A 648 14.13 -33.06 -28.48
N GLU A 649 14.06 -33.86 -29.54
CA GLU A 649 15.16 -34.09 -30.48
C GLU A 649 14.73 -33.70 -31.91
N TYR A 650 15.69 -33.22 -32.69
CA TYR A 650 15.47 -32.56 -33.97
C TYR A 650 16.27 -33.22 -35.11
N LEU A 651 15.81 -33.03 -36.34
CA LEU A 651 16.52 -33.43 -37.57
C LEU A 651 17.80 -32.61 -37.77
N LEU A 652 17.79 -31.35 -37.33
CA LEU A 652 18.88 -30.39 -37.42
C LEU A 652 18.97 -29.60 -36.11
N GLY A 653 20.18 -29.42 -35.59
CA GLY A 653 20.43 -28.72 -34.32
C GLY A 653 20.58 -29.65 -33.11
N PRO A 654 20.95 -29.09 -31.93
CA PRO A 654 21.06 -29.86 -30.69
C PRO A 654 19.68 -30.23 -30.12
N PRO A 655 19.57 -31.30 -29.31
CA PRO A 655 18.38 -31.58 -28.54
C PRO A 655 18.11 -30.47 -27.51
N ARG A 656 16.83 -30.20 -27.23
CA ARG A 656 16.39 -29.23 -26.20
C ARG A 656 15.72 -30.00 -25.05
N SER A 657 15.94 -29.61 -23.80
CA SER A 657 15.35 -30.30 -22.64
C SER A 657 15.09 -29.37 -21.47
N ILE A 658 14.14 -29.78 -20.63
CA ILE A 658 13.81 -29.16 -19.34
C ILE A 658 13.72 -30.25 -18.26
N GLY A 659 14.05 -29.89 -17.02
CA GLY A 659 14.12 -30.81 -15.89
C GLY A 659 15.29 -31.78 -15.95
N LEU A 660 15.34 -32.69 -14.98
CA LEU A 660 16.41 -33.67 -14.81
C LEU A 660 16.12 -34.94 -15.64
N MET A 661 16.57 -34.95 -16.89
CA MET A 661 16.51 -36.14 -17.75
C MET A 661 17.40 -37.27 -17.22
N ARG A 662 16.81 -38.42 -16.84
CA ARG A 662 17.54 -39.65 -16.51
C ARG A 662 17.63 -40.59 -17.73
N ASP A 663 18.33 -41.71 -17.57
CA ASP A 663 18.43 -42.76 -18.60
C ASP A 663 17.11 -43.52 -18.81
N GLU A 664 16.28 -43.65 -17.76
CA GLU A 664 14.97 -44.33 -17.79
C GLU A 664 13.88 -43.40 -18.35
N ARG A 665 13.87 -43.25 -19.67
CA ARG A 665 12.94 -42.38 -20.41
C ARG A 665 12.16 -43.14 -21.50
N ARG A 666 10.91 -42.77 -21.73
CA ARG A 666 10.17 -43.21 -22.92
C ARG A 666 10.40 -42.24 -24.06
N ILE A 667 10.70 -42.77 -25.24
CA ILE A 667 10.89 -42.00 -26.49
C ILE A 667 9.66 -42.20 -27.37
N PHE A 668 9.18 -41.12 -27.98
CA PHE A 668 8.07 -41.11 -28.93
C PHE A 668 8.50 -40.38 -30.20
N ASP A 669 8.78 -41.15 -31.23
CA ASP A 669 9.21 -40.64 -32.54
C ASP A 669 8.10 -39.79 -33.17
N ILE A 670 8.45 -38.65 -33.76
CA ILE A 670 7.52 -37.72 -34.40
C ILE A 670 7.99 -37.53 -35.84
N ASN A 671 7.12 -37.72 -36.81
CA ASN A 671 7.46 -37.51 -38.22
C ASN A 671 7.24 -36.04 -38.62
N GLY A 672 7.96 -35.11 -37.98
CA GLY A 672 7.92 -33.68 -38.26
C GLY A 672 8.07 -33.35 -39.75
N PRO A 673 9.06 -33.92 -40.47
CA PRO A 673 9.25 -33.66 -41.89
C PRO A 673 8.11 -34.18 -42.78
N GLY A 674 7.35 -35.16 -42.30
CA GLY A 674 6.13 -35.64 -42.93
C GLY A 674 4.86 -34.85 -42.55
N GLY A 675 4.98 -33.75 -41.82
CA GLY A 675 3.84 -32.95 -41.35
C GLY A 675 3.15 -33.52 -40.11
N GLU A 676 3.80 -34.39 -39.33
CA GLU A 676 3.31 -34.72 -37.98
C GLU A 676 3.60 -33.58 -37.01
N ARG A 677 2.64 -33.25 -36.15
CA ARG A 677 2.72 -32.16 -35.17
C ARG A 677 2.08 -32.59 -33.86
N ILE A 678 2.65 -32.15 -32.74
CA ILE A 678 1.96 -32.23 -31.44
C ILE A 678 0.85 -31.15 -31.45
N ILE A 679 -0.36 -31.54 -31.04
CA ILE A 679 -1.56 -30.67 -31.05
C ILE A 679 -2.27 -30.60 -29.70
N ALA A 680 -1.94 -31.49 -28.77
CA ALA A 680 -2.48 -31.47 -27.42
C ALA A 680 -1.56 -32.21 -26.43
N LEU A 681 -1.53 -31.69 -25.21
CA LEU A 681 -1.23 -32.43 -23.99
C LEU A 681 -2.57 -32.74 -23.29
N PHE A 682 -2.68 -33.93 -22.71
CA PHE A 682 -3.73 -34.28 -21.76
C PHE A 682 -3.06 -34.56 -20.41
N LEU A 683 -3.43 -33.78 -19.40
CA LEU A 683 -2.86 -33.86 -18.06
C LEU A 683 -3.90 -34.38 -17.07
N THR A 684 -3.44 -35.13 -16.08
CA THR A 684 -4.21 -35.47 -14.88
C THR A 684 -3.27 -35.40 -13.69
N HIS A 685 -3.69 -34.70 -12.64
CA HIS A 685 -2.94 -34.57 -11.38
C HIS A 685 -3.85 -35.00 -10.23
N SER A 686 -3.27 -35.72 -9.26
CA SER A 686 -3.93 -36.09 -8.02
C SER A 686 -3.17 -35.44 -6.85
N PRO A 687 -3.66 -34.31 -6.31
CA PRO A 687 -2.94 -33.52 -5.30
C PRO A 687 -2.61 -34.32 -4.03
N GLU A 688 -3.55 -35.13 -3.54
CA GLU A 688 -3.39 -35.99 -2.35
C GLU A 688 -2.19 -36.95 -2.45
N LEU A 689 -1.89 -37.43 -3.66
CA LEU A 689 -0.84 -38.42 -3.92
C LEU A 689 0.44 -37.79 -4.49
N GLY A 690 0.38 -36.54 -4.94
CA GLY A 690 1.43 -35.88 -5.73
C GLY A 690 1.83 -36.71 -6.94
N ARG A 691 0.83 -37.23 -7.68
CA ARG A 691 0.99 -38.12 -8.84
C ARG A 691 0.35 -37.55 -10.10
N TRP A 692 0.97 -37.87 -11.23
CA TRP A 692 0.64 -37.34 -12.53
C TRP A 692 0.44 -38.43 -13.58
N ARG A 693 -0.46 -38.15 -14.53
CA ARG A 693 -0.52 -38.77 -15.85
C ARG A 693 -0.34 -37.67 -16.89
N VAL A 694 0.57 -37.90 -17.84
CA VAL A 694 0.88 -36.98 -18.94
C VAL A 694 0.75 -37.73 -20.26
N GLN A 695 -0.12 -37.24 -21.13
CA GLN A 695 -0.36 -37.82 -22.46
C GLN A 695 -0.11 -36.78 -23.54
N VAL A 696 0.78 -37.08 -24.49
CA VAL A 696 1.09 -36.24 -25.65
C VAL A 696 0.33 -36.79 -26.85
N SER A 697 -0.32 -35.93 -27.64
CA SER A 697 -1.14 -36.33 -28.81
C SER A 697 -0.77 -35.56 -30.09
N THR A 698 -0.69 -36.26 -31.22
CA THR A 698 -0.34 -35.69 -32.53
C THR A 698 -1.54 -35.56 -33.46
N ASN A 699 -1.41 -34.69 -34.48
CA ASN A 699 -2.38 -34.54 -35.57
C ASN A 699 -2.62 -35.84 -36.37
N ARG A 700 -1.76 -36.85 -36.22
CA ARG A 700 -1.92 -38.20 -36.80
C ARG A 700 -2.60 -39.20 -35.86
N GLN A 701 -3.26 -38.73 -34.79
CA GLN A 701 -3.94 -39.54 -33.77
C GLN A 701 -3.00 -40.53 -33.05
N ARG A 702 -1.68 -40.28 -33.07
CA ARG A 702 -0.70 -41.03 -32.27
C ARG A 702 -0.56 -40.39 -30.90
N GLN A 703 -0.28 -41.22 -29.89
CA GLN A 703 -0.16 -40.77 -28.51
C GLN A 703 0.98 -41.45 -27.75
N LEU A 704 1.65 -40.67 -26.90
CA LEU A 704 2.49 -41.16 -25.80
C LEU A 704 1.70 -41.01 -24.50
N VAL A 705 1.82 -41.96 -23.58
CA VAL A 705 1.27 -41.85 -22.22
C VAL A 705 2.35 -42.23 -21.20
N ILE A 706 2.61 -41.33 -20.27
CA ILE A 706 3.38 -41.56 -19.03
C ILE A 706 2.37 -41.53 -17.87
N ASP A 707 2.51 -42.45 -16.93
CA ASP A 707 1.54 -42.61 -15.85
C ASP A 707 2.21 -43.10 -14.58
N GLN A 708 2.10 -42.31 -13.51
CA GLN A 708 2.63 -42.64 -12.18
C GLN A 708 1.69 -43.52 -11.34
N GLY A 709 0.54 -43.96 -11.88
CA GLY A 709 -0.28 -45.03 -11.31
C GLY A 709 -1.76 -44.68 -11.19
N VAL A 710 -2.33 -44.86 -9.99
CA VAL A 710 -3.73 -44.46 -9.76
C VAL A 710 -3.78 -42.94 -9.56
N VAL A 711 -4.11 -42.22 -10.63
CA VAL A 711 -4.31 -40.77 -10.62
C VAL A 711 -5.82 -40.50 -10.64
N ALA A 712 -6.38 -40.07 -9.51
CA ALA A 712 -7.74 -39.57 -9.43
C ALA A 712 -7.73 -38.05 -9.60
N GLY A 713 -8.40 -37.56 -10.65
CA GLY A 713 -8.52 -36.14 -10.98
C GLY A 713 -9.17 -35.92 -12.35
N PRO A 714 -9.60 -34.68 -12.68
CA PRO A 714 -10.12 -34.34 -13.99
C PRO A 714 -9.01 -34.35 -15.06
N ILE A 715 -9.36 -34.70 -16.30
CA ILE A 715 -8.43 -34.65 -17.44
C ILE A 715 -8.49 -33.26 -18.07
N ALA A 716 -7.41 -32.49 -17.96
CA ALA A 716 -7.26 -31.21 -18.64
C ALA A 716 -6.63 -31.40 -20.03
N ARG A 717 -7.22 -30.83 -21.09
CA ARG A 717 -6.61 -30.76 -22.43
C ARG A 717 -5.97 -29.39 -22.63
N LEU A 718 -4.68 -29.37 -22.95
CA LEU A 718 -3.92 -28.16 -23.26
C LEU A 718 -3.40 -28.20 -24.71
N PRO A 719 -3.56 -27.14 -25.52
CA PRO A 719 -4.43 -25.99 -25.28
C PRO A 719 -5.90 -26.42 -25.15
N LEU A 720 -6.79 -25.48 -24.80
CA LEU A 720 -8.23 -25.70 -24.93
C LEU A 720 -8.65 -25.77 -26.41
N TRP A 721 -9.91 -26.10 -26.67
CA TRP A 721 -10.46 -26.04 -28.03
C TRP A 721 -10.74 -24.58 -28.40
N SER A 722 -10.28 -24.14 -29.59
CA SER A 722 -10.53 -22.77 -30.04
C SER A 722 -11.91 -22.66 -30.68
N ASN A 723 -12.73 -21.72 -30.19
CA ASN A 723 -14.03 -21.36 -30.76
C ASN A 723 -13.94 -20.83 -32.21
N LEU A 724 -12.74 -20.50 -32.68
CA LEU A 724 -12.47 -19.90 -34.00
C LEU A 724 -12.08 -20.94 -35.07
N GLY A 725 -12.18 -22.25 -34.77
CA GLY A 725 -11.93 -23.34 -35.72
C GLY A 725 -10.44 -23.65 -35.97
N GLY A 726 -10.17 -24.88 -36.41
CA GLY A 726 -8.81 -25.43 -36.55
C GLY A 726 -8.16 -25.84 -35.21
N MET A 727 -7.03 -26.53 -35.29
CA MET A 727 -6.22 -26.94 -34.14
C MET A 727 -4.98 -26.05 -34.02
N ASN A 728 -4.83 -25.36 -32.89
CA ASN A 728 -3.57 -24.69 -32.53
C ASN A 728 -2.42 -25.71 -32.48
N LEU A 729 -1.26 -25.35 -33.01
CA LEU A 729 -0.04 -26.15 -32.92
C LEU A 729 0.64 -26.00 -31.55
N LEU A 730 1.17 -27.09 -31.00
CA LEU A 730 1.93 -27.06 -29.75
C LEU A 730 3.39 -26.62 -30.04
N GLY A 731 3.66 -25.32 -29.86
CA GLY A 731 4.98 -24.73 -30.08
C GLY A 731 5.95 -24.86 -28.90
N GLY A 732 5.49 -25.34 -27.75
CA GLY A 732 6.33 -25.58 -26.59
C GLY A 732 5.63 -26.21 -25.39
N ILE A 733 6.40 -26.52 -24.35
CA ILE A 733 5.97 -27.03 -23.04
C ILE A 733 6.70 -26.22 -21.98
N TYR A 734 6.06 -25.89 -20.86
CA TYR A 734 6.75 -25.31 -19.70
C TYR A 734 6.34 -26.05 -18.43
N ALA A 735 7.29 -26.24 -17.51
CA ALA A 735 7.08 -27.05 -16.31
C ALA A 735 7.94 -26.58 -15.13
N THR A 736 7.50 -26.89 -13.91
CA THR A 736 8.31 -26.73 -12.70
C THR A 736 8.31 -27.99 -11.84
N TRP A 737 9.35 -28.12 -11.03
CA TRP A 737 9.58 -29.18 -10.08
C TRP A 737 9.82 -28.60 -8.69
N LEU A 738 9.45 -29.35 -7.65
CA LEU A 738 9.72 -28.99 -6.25
C LEU A 738 11.22 -28.89 -6.00
N GLN A 739 11.61 -27.94 -5.15
CA GLN A 739 12.98 -27.85 -4.65
C GLN A 739 13.32 -29.04 -3.74
N GLY A 740 14.61 -29.36 -3.64
CA GLY A 740 15.12 -30.47 -2.83
C GLY A 740 15.36 -31.78 -3.59
N PRO A 741 15.82 -32.84 -2.89
CA PRO A 741 16.51 -33.98 -3.50
C PRO A 741 15.64 -34.93 -4.35
N ARG A 742 14.34 -34.67 -4.49
CA ARG A 742 13.39 -35.58 -5.15
C ARG A 742 12.78 -35.06 -6.46
N HIS A 743 13.15 -33.86 -6.93
CA HIS A 743 12.84 -33.34 -8.28
C HIS A 743 11.41 -33.65 -8.78
N LYS A 744 10.40 -33.53 -7.91
CA LYS A 744 9.03 -33.92 -8.23
C LYS A 744 8.35 -32.89 -9.11
N LEU A 745 7.73 -33.32 -10.20
CA LEU A 745 6.89 -32.45 -11.04
C LEU A 745 5.77 -31.79 -10.21
N ALA A 746 5.71 -30.46 -10.25
CA ALA A 746 4.76 -29.66 -9.49
C ALA A 746 3.79 -28.86 -10.38
N GLY A 747 4.17 -28.52 -11.62
CA GLY A 747 3.25 -27.88 -12.57
C GLY A 747 3.68 -28.06 -14.02
N VAL A 748 2.71 -28.09 -14.94
CA VAL A 748 2.90 -28.18 -16.40
C VAL A 748 1.86 -27.35 -17.14
N GLY A 749 2.31 -26.56 -18.11
CA GLY A 749 1.47 -25.98 -19.16
C GLY A 749 2.12 -26.10 -20.54
N CYS A 750 1.56 -25.42 -21.55
CA CYS A 750 2.10 -25.44 -22.91
C CYS A 750 2.20 -24.06 -23.56
N LEU A 751 2.99 -23.99 -24.63
CA LEU A 751 3.04 -22.88 -25.57
C LEU A 751 2.35 -23.26 -26.89
N THR A 752 1.68 -22.32 -27.54
CA THR A 752 1.05 -22.54 -28.86
C THR A 752 1.37 -21.46 -29.88
N LEU A 753 1.45 -21.86 -31.15
CA LEU A 753 1.52 -20.96 -32.29
C LEU A 753 0.12 -20.45 -32.69
N ASP A 754 0.10 -19.26 -33.30
CA ASP A 754 -1.04 -18.70 -34.05
C ASP A 754 -1.44 -19.56 -35.26
N GLN A 755 -0.46 -20.22 -35.87
CA GLN A 755 -0.66 -21.11 -37.00
C GLN A 755 -1.52 -22.32 -36.59
N ARG A 756 -2.65 -22.51 -37.28
CA ARG A 756 -3.56 -23.63 -37.06
C ARG A 756 -3.54 -24.61 -38.22
N LEU A 757 -3.67 -25.89 -37.90
CA LEU A 757 -4.11 -26.90 -38.85
C LEU A 757 -5.64 -26.80 -39.00
N LEU A 758 -6.11 -26.61 -40.22
CA LEU A 758 -7.53 -26.63 -40.59
C LEU A 758 -8.04 -28.06 -40.79
#